data_AF-A0A8T0CN82-F1
#
_entry.id   AF-A0A8T0CN82-F1
#
_cell.length_a   1.000
_cell.length_b   1.000
_cell.length_c   1.000
_cell.angle_alpha   90.00
_cell.angle_beta   90.00
_cell.angle_gamma   90.00
#
_symmetry.space_group_name_H-M   'P 1'
#
loop_
_entity.id
_entity.type
_entity.pdbx_description
1 polymer ?
#
loop_
_entity_poly.entity_id
_entity_poly.type
_entity_poly.pdbx_seq_one_letter_code
_entity_poly.pdbx_strand_id
1 'polypeptide(L)'
;MLIITLLSKLSSGWRPKKRNVDIICEHSSHIVRQFKAEGLYVLCTIDIVKELRYIQILRIWDVLPLEDVAKLVKRLDSIFETYSDDFISRCNEICIEGDLRVPKTWVCPFDFVRYRSPSEDQFRSSSDADASDSRLYGENVKVSESLLLMKFYPLSSDIVRHLLYESDGKEASLPFEVTEQEQEIILFPRSTFILGRSGTGKTTVLTMKLFRNEKRFQEIQSGVSPGKDASPEINVEEVGEAAEDCVLRQLFVTVGAKLCFAVKQHVSQLRSFSTGAKRRVKSSLVDEIVDDAALFKDIPDSFLDISPNSYPLVITFRKLLMMLDGTVGVSFFERFPDLREFCHGQSYKSRPVALQSLLRAKEVTYEKFCAIYWPHFNDKIKRRLDPSRVFTEIMSHIKGGLPPADGCEGKLDRPGYVSLSEGRVSTLSIQRREEIYDAFEDYEKMKMNNGEFDLADLVNDLHCRLFRGQFAGNVVDFVYIDEVQDLTMRQISLFKYICRNIDGGFVFSGDTAQTIARGIDFRFEDIRSLFYKEFLIDSMEGPGIRMGKGCLSKTFHLSQNFRTHAGILKLAQSNIDLLYNFFPLSIDALSPETSFICGEAPILLESENDENAILSIFGNRDVSGNFVGFGAEQVILVRDDDSRNEVSNLVRGQALVLTIVECKGLEFQDVLLYNFFGTSPLKSQWRLIYGYMKEQALLDNSSMVFPKFR
;
A
#
# COMPACT_ATOMS: atom_id res chain seq x y z
N MET A 1 -29.86 -21.46 7.05
CA MET A 1 -30.87 -21.26 5.99
C MET A 1 -31.91 -20.20 6.37
N LEU A 2 -32.51 -20.26 7.58
CA LEU A 2 -33.59 -19.33 7.97
C LEU A 2 -33.14 -17.85 8.09
N ILE A 3 -31.90 -17.58 8.48
CA ILE A 3 -31.35 -16.20 8.49
C ILE A 3 -31.30 -15.62 7.07
N ILE A 4 -30.75 -16.35 6.09
CA ILE A 4 -30.68 -15.89 4.69
C ILE A 4 -32.09 -15.66 4.12
N THR A 5 -33.05 -16.55 4.43
CA THR A 5 -34.45 -16.34 4.05
C THR A 5 -35.07 -15.10 4.71
N LEU A 6 -34.74 -14.83 5.98
CA LEU A 6 -35.17 -13.61 6.66
C LEU A 6 -34.57 -12.36 6.00
N LEU A 7 -33.27 -12.35 5.70
CA LEU A 7 -32.61 -11.24 5.02
C LEU A 7 -33.23 -10.97 3.64
N SER A 8 -33.53 -12.02 2.87
CA SER A 8 -34.23 -11.91 1.58
C SER A 8 -35.65 -11.35 1.70
N LYS A 9 -36.38 -11.65 2.78
CA LYS A 9 -37.68 -11.02 3.05
C LYS A 9 -37.52 -9.55 3.44
N LEU A 10 -36.53 -9.23 4.27
CA LEU A 10 -36.26 -7.85 4.68
C LEU A 10 -35.86 -6.97 3.48
N SER A 11 -35.08 -7.51 2.53
CA SER A 11 -34.69 -6.80 1.31
C SER A 11 -35.87 -6.54 0.37
N SER A 12 -36.94 -7.35 0.41
CA SER A 12 -38.17 -7.11 -0.37
C SER A 12 -39.11 -6.07 0.25
N GLY A 13 -38.66 -5.34 1.28
CA GLY A 13 -39.47 -4.35 2.01
C GLY A 13 -40.45 -4.95 3.02
N TRP A 14 -40.50 -6.28 3.17
CA TRP A 14 -41.37 -6.93 4.16
C TRP A 14 -40.87 -6.64 5.58
N ARG A 15 -41.79 -6.39 6.50
CA ARG A 15 -41.49 -6.19 7.93
C ARG A 15 -42.44 -7.03 8.81
N PRO A 16 -41.94 -7.66 9.89
CA PRO A 16 -42.77 -8.43 10.80
C PRO A 16 -43.75 -7.53 11.59
N LYS A 17 -44.99 -8.00 11.79
CA LYS A 17 -46.07 -7.26 12.47
C LYS A 17 -45.96 -7.19 14.01
N LYS A 18 -44.87 -7.67 14.62
CA LYS A 18 -44.71 -7.74 16.10
C LYS A 18 -44.23 -6.39 16.69
N ARG A 19 -44.64 -6.09 17.93
CA ARG A 19 -44.51 -4.78 18.59
C ARG A 19 -43.12 -4.37 19.12
N ASN A 20 -42.11 -5.26 19.16
CA ASN A 20 -40.81 -4.97 19.81
C ASN A 20 -39.61 -5.22 18.88
N VAL A 21 -39.63 -4.59 17.70
CA VAL A 21 -38.56 -4.72 16.69
C VAL A 21 -37.55 -3.57 16.79
N ASP A 22 -38.01 -2.37 17.11
CA ASP A 22 -37.21 -1.15 17.11
C ASP A 22 -36.69 -0.88 18.55
N ILE A 23 -35.37 -0.69 18.66
CA ILE A 23 -34.65 -0.24 19.86
C ILE A 23 -34.16 1.17 19.55
N ILE A 24 -34.64 2.14 20.31
CA ILE A 24 -34.22 3.54 20.15
C ILE A 24 -32.98 3.73 21.01
N CYS A 25 -31.88 4.14 20.38
CA CYS A 25 -30.65 4.48 21.06
C CYS A 25 -30.85 5.69 21.99
N GLU A 26 -30.30 5.62 23.20
CA GLU A 26 -30.57 6.61 24.26
C GLU A 26 -29.96 7.97 23.96
N HIS A 27 -28.75 7.99 23.38
CA HIS A 27 -27.99 9.22 23.18
C HIS A 27 -28.14 9.77 21.76
N SER A 28 -28.02 8.90 20.75
CA SER A 28 -28.07 9.27 19.33
C SER A 28 -29.49 9.38 18.77
N SER A 29 -30.51 8.86 19.45
CA SER A 29 -31.88 8.73 18.92
C SER A 29 -31.98 7.92 17.61
N HIS A 30 -30.91 7.22 17.21
CA HIS A 30 -30.93 6.37 16.03
C HIS A 30 -31.66 5.05 16.32
N ILE A 31 -32.36 4.50 15.33
CA ILE A 31 -33.20 3.32 15.51
C ILE A 31 -32.44 2.07 15.08
N VAL A 32 -32.09 1.23 16.06
CA VAL A 32 -31.55 -0.11 15.83
C VAL A 32 -32.69 -1.12 15.81
N ARG A 33 -32.77 -1.93 14.76
CA ARG A 33 -33.81 -2.95 14.61
C ARG A 33 -33.26 -4.33 14.88
N GLN A 34 -34.01 -5.12 15.64
CA GLN A 34 -33.70 -6.51 15.93
C GLN A 34 -34.75 -7.47 15.37
N PHE A 35 -34.30 -8.53 14.71
CA PHE A 35 -35.17 -9.57 14.15
C PHE A 35 -34.79 -10.96 14.67
N LYS A 36 -35.72 -11.65 15.31
CA LYS A 36 -35.49 -13.00 15.85
C LYS A 36 -35.49 -14.05 14.73
N ALA A 37 -34.43 -14.85 14.66
CA ALA A 37 -34.29 -16.03 13.79
C ALA A 37 -33.58 -17.17 14.54
N GLU A 38 -34.23 -18.33 14.70
CA GLU A 38 -33.64 -19.57 15.26
C GLU A 38 -32.93 -19.42 16.64
N GLY A 39 -33.41 -18.52 17.50
CA GLY A 39 -32.81 -18.28 18.83
C GLY A 39 -31.70 -17.22 18.82
N LEU A 40 -31.29 -16.75 17.63
CA LEU A 40 -30.42 -15.61 17.41
C LEU A 40 -31.23 -14.37 16.99
N TYR A 41 -30.57 -13.21 17.04
CA TYR A 41 -31.11 -11.91 16.70
C TYR A 41 -30.24 -11.27 15.63
N VAL A 42 -30.85 -10.91 14.50
CA VAL A 42 -30.22 -10.10 13.45
C VAL A 42 -30.39 -8.63 13.84
N LEU A 43 -29.30 -7.91 14.09
CA LEU A 43 -29.33 -6.47 14.31
C LEU A 43 -29.03 -5.70 13.03
N CYS A 44 -29.81 -4.67 12.76
CA CYS A 44 -29.61 -3.82 11.60
C CYS A 44 -30.08 -2.37 11.84
N THR A 45 -29.54 -1.44 11.07
CA THR A 45 -29.98 -0.03 11.02
C THR A 45 -30.38 0.34 9.60
N ILE A 46 -31.08 1.47 9.46
CA ILE A 46 -31.18 2.14 8.16
C ILE A 46 -29.96 3.04 8.04
N ASP A 47 -29.21 2.89 6.96
CA ASP A 47 -28.07 3.75 6.61
C ASP A 47 -28.35 4.42 5.25
N ILE A 48 -27.51 5.36 4.82
CA ILE A 48 -27.64 6.05 3.53
C ILE A 48 -26.32 5.91 2.77
N VAL A 49 -26.42 5.47 1.51
CA VAL A 49 -25.28 5.34 0.60
C VAL A 49 -25.43 6.30 -0.58
N LYS A 50 -24.31 6.86 -1.02
CA LYS A 50 -24.20 7.72 -2.19
C LYS A 50 -23.79 6.91 -3.41
N GLU A 51 -24.68 6.82 -4.38
CA GLU A 51 -24.35 6.38 -5.74
C GLU A 51 -24.46 7.58 -6.70
N LEU A 52 -25.33 7.53 -7.71
CA LEU A 52 -25.76 8.71 -8.47
C LEU A 52 -26.74 9.59 -7.68
N ARG A 53 -27.36 8.99 -6.66
CA ARG A 53 -28.33 9.60 -5.73
C ARG A 53 -28.06 9.02 -4.35
N TYR A 54 -28.54 9.70 -3.32
CA TYR A 54 -28.52 9.15 -1.96
C TYR A 54 -29.70 8.23 -1.77
N ILE A 55 -29.45 6.99 -1.34
CA ILE A 55 -30.48 5.96 -1.18
C ILE A 55 -30.36 5.35 0.21
N GLN A 56 -31.50 5.12 0.88
CA GLN A 56 -31.53 4.36 2.12
C GLN A 56 -31.20 2.88 1.86
N ILE A 57 -30.35 2.30 2.70
CA ILE A 57 -30.03 0.87 2.71
C ILE A 57 -30.33 0.26 4.07
N LEU A 58 -30.46 -1.06 4.12
CA LEU A 58 -30.55 -1.81 5.36
C LEU A 58 -29.16 -2.36 5.71
N ARG A 59 -28.52 -1.78 6.72
CA ARG A 59 -27.17 -2.18 7.16
C ARG A 59 -27.27 -3.21 8.27
N ILE A 60 -26.80 -4.42 8.02
CA ILE A 60 -26.80 -5.52 8.99
C ILE A 60 -25.47 -5.51 9.73
N TRP A 61 -25.50 -5.38 11.05
CA TRP A 61 -24.30 -5.29 11.87
C TRP A 61 -23.80 -6.67 12.29
N ASP A 62 -24.67 -7.49 12.89
CA ASP A 62 -24.27 -8.80 13.41
C ASP A 62 -25.50 -9.72 13.65
N VAL A 63 -25.23 -11.02 13.85
CA VAL A 63 -26.20 -12.05 14.19
C VAL A 63 -25.77 -12.78 15.47
N LEU A 64 -26.41 -12.45 16.59
CA LEU A 64 -25.95 -12.87 17.93
C LEU A 64 -27.08 -13.29 18.88
N PRO A 65 -26.77 -13.99 19.98
CA PRO A 65 -27.75 -14.33 21.03
C PRO A 65 -28.32 -13.09 21.72
N LEU A 66 -29.49 -13.21 22.34
CA LEU A 66 -30.19 -12.09 23.00
C LEU A 66 -29.34 -11.37 24.07
N GLU A 67 -28.48 -12.12 24.76
CA GLU A 67 -27.65 -11.63 25.87
C GLU A 67 -26.63 -10.57 25.43
N ASP A 68 -26.17 -10.65 24.17
CA ASP A 68 -25.15 -9.75 23.64
C ASP A 68 -25.75 -8.56 22.86
N VAL A 69 -27.07 -8.58 22.58
CA VAL A 69 -27.79 -7.52 21.84
C VAL A 69 -27.62 -6.18 22.54
N ALA A 70 -27.83 -6.14 23.85
CA ALA A 70 -27.71 -4.90 24.63
C ALA A 70 -26.29 -4.32 24.59
N LYS A 71 -25.26 -5.18 24.59
CA LYS A 71 -23.85 -4.76 24.51
C LYS A 71 -23.55 -4.13 23.15
N LEU A 72 -24.00 -4.76 22.06
CA LEU A 72 -23.80 -4.23 20.71
C LEU A 72 -24.56 -2.93 20.49
N VAL A 73 -25.82 -2.84 20.92
CA VAL A 73 -26.62 -1.61 20.81
C VAL A 73 -25.93 -0.45 21.52
N LYS A 74 -25.40 -0.67 22.73
CA LYS A 74 -24.66 0.36 23.47
C LYS A 74 -23.41 0.85 22.72
N ARG A 75 -22.67 -0.07 22.10
CA ARG A 75 -21.51 0.28 21.26
C ARG A 75 -21.92 1.08 20.02
N LEU A 76 -22.99 0.65 19.35
CA LEU A 76 -23.53 1.35 18.19
C LEU A 76 -24.05 2.74 18.54
N ASP A 77 -24.70 2.92 19.70
CA ASP A 77 -25.17 4.24 20.15
C ASP A 77 -24.01 5.24 20.27
N SER A 78 -22.89 4.82 20.88
CA SER A 78 -21.68 5.64 20.98
C SER A 78 -21.10 6.03 19.60
N ILE A 79 -21.21 5.14 18.60
CA ILE A 79 -20.82 5.47 17.23
C ILE A 79 -21.79 6.46 16.60
N PHE A 80 -23.09 6.27 16.79
CA PHE A 80 -24.11 7.13 16.18
C PHE A 80 -24.15 8.53 16.78
N GLU A 81 -23.63 8.74 18.00
CA GLU A 81 -23.38 10.09 18.53
C GLU A 81 -22.46 10.94 17.65
N THR A 82 -21.58 10.28 16.88
CA THR A 82 -20.69 10.97 15.93
C THR A 82 -21.41 11.45 14.68
N TYR A 83 -22.63 10.96 14.41
CA TYR A 83 -23.37 11.28 13.19
C TYR A 83 -24.11 12.60 13.32
N SER A 84 -24.27 13.30 12.20
CA SER A 84 -25.04 14.56 12.19
C SER A 84 -26.53 14.31 12.41
N ASP A 85 -27.21 15.27 13.04
CA ASP A 85 -28.64 15.15 13.33
C ASP A 85 -29.48 15.07 12.04
N ASP A 86 -29.07 15.77 10.97
CA ASP A 86 -29.72 15.68 9.64
C ASP A 86 -29.59 14.27 9.06
N PHE A 87 -28.42 13.64 9.20
CA PHE A 87 -28.19 12.28 8.73
C PHE A 87 -29.07 11.26 9.47
N ILE A 88 -29.10 11.34 10.81
CA ILE A 88 -29.94 10.44 11.64
C ILE A 88 -31.43 10.63 11.33
N SER A 89 -31.87 11.89 11.20
CA SER A 89 -33.25 12.23 10.85
C SER A 89 -33.68 11.55 9.54
N ARG A 90 -32.85 11.64 8.50
CA ARG A 90 -33.10 11.01 7.19
C ARG A 90 -33.07 9.48 7.25
N CYS A 91 -32.18 8.89 8.06
CA CYS A 91 -32.18 7.44 8.26
C CYS A 91 -33.48 6.95 8.94
N ASN A 92 -34.05 7.79 9.82
CA ASN A 92 -35.28 7.49 10.53
C ASN A 92 -36.55 7.76 9.69
N GLU A 93 -36.44 8.41 8.51
CA GLU A 93 -37.57 8.62 7.62
C GLU A 93 -38.11 7.28 7.08
N ILE A 94 -39.43 7.12 7.10
CA ILE A 94 -40.12 5.92 6.61
C ILE A 94 -40.87 6.26 5.31
N CYS A 95 -40.72 5.42 4.29
CA CYS A 95 -41.56 5.40 3.10
C CYS A 95 -42.31 4.05 3.03
N ILE A 96 -43.60 4.11 2.69
CA ILE A 96 -44.47 2.93 2.62
C ILE A 96 -45.17 2.91 1.26
N GLU A 97 -45.01 1.80 0.54
CA GLU A 97 -45.73 1.50 -0.69
C GLU A 97 -46.59 0.25 -0.46
N GLY A 98 -47.91 0.46 -0.30
CA GLY A 98 -48.82 -0.61 0.11
C GLY A 98 -48.49 -1.14 1.51
N ASP A 99 -48.14 -2.42 1.60
CA ASP A 99 -47.73 -3.10 2.84
C ASP A 99 -46.19 -3.17 3.03
N LEU A 100 -45.43 -2.61 2.09
CA LEU A 100 -43.97 -2.72 2.05
C LEU A 100 -43.30 -1.41 2.50
N ARG A 101 -42.21 -1.53 3.26
CA ARG A 101 -41.32 -0.39 3.55
C ARG A 101 -40.23 -0.33 2.49
N VAL A 102 -40.23 0.75 1.71
CA VAL A 102 -39.29 0.97 0.60
C VAL A 102 -38.25 2.03 0.96
N PRO A 103 -37.04 1.97 0.39
CA PRO A 103 -36.01 2.97 0.64
C PRO A 103 -36.37 4.32 0.03
N LYS A 104 -36.06 5.40 0.74
CA LYS A 104 -36.11 6.76 0.17
C LYS A 104 -34.87 7.08 -0.64
N THR A 105 -35.06 7.93 -1.64
CA THR A 105 -34.00 8.41 -2.53
C THR A 105 -34.03 9.93 -2.61
N TRP A 106 -32.87 10.57 -2.49
CA TRP A 106 -32.71 12.02 -2.60
C TRP A 106 -31.75 12.38 -3.75
N VAL A 107 -32.14 13.38 -4.53
CA VAL A 107 -31.25 14.06 -5.48
C VAL A 107 -30.75 15.32 -4.78
N CYS A 108 -29.51 15.30 -4.28
CA CYS A 108 -28.93 16.44 -3.58
C CYS A 108 -27.81 17.06 -4.44
N PRO A 109 -27.81 18.39 -4.66
CA PRO A 109 -26.72 19.07 -5.35
C PRO A 109 -25.44 19.21 -4.50
N PHE A 110 -25.51 18.93 -3.19
CA PHE A 110 -24.38 19.01 -2.25
C PHE A 110 -24.20 17.70 -1.49
N ASP A 111 -23.00 17.46 -0.99
CA ASP A 111 -22.67 16.26 -0.23
C ASP A 111 -23.20 16.30 1.19
N PHE A 112 -23.84 15.21 1.63
CA PHE A 112 -24.37 15.11 2.99
C PHE A 112 -23.23 14.89 3.97
N VAL A 113 -23.21 15.72 5.02
CA VAL A 113 -22.25 15.59 6.11
C VAL A 113 -22.71 14.47 7.03
N ARG A 114 -22.08 13.29 6.93
CA ARG A 114 -22.39 12.13 7.78
C ARG A 114 -21.97 12.35 9.24
N TYR A 115 -20.79 12.91 9.46
CA TYR A 115 -20.18 13.07 10.79
C TYR A 115 -20.23 14.52 11.28
N ARG A 116 -20.42 14.72 12.58
CA ARG A 116 -20.36 16.05 13.20
C ARG A 116 -18.97 16.67 13.05
N SER A 117 -18.91 17.97 12.79
CA SER A 117 -17.63 18.68 12.69
C SER A 117 -17.10 18.99 14.11
N PRO A 118 -15.79 18.84 14.38
CA PRO A 118 -15.21 19.17 15.69
C PRO A 118 -15.44 20.62 16.15
N SER A 119 -15.75 21.52 15.22
CA SER A 119 -15.98 22.95 15.46
C SER A 119 -17.37 23.30 16.01
N GLU A 120 -18.37 22.41 15.90
CA GLU A 120 -19.74 22.72 16.36
C GLU A 120 -19.91 22.54 17.88
N ASP A 121 -19.07 21.73 18.52
CA ASP A 121 -19.17 21.44 19.97
C ASP A 121 -18.50 22.50 20.87
N GLN A 122 -17.75 23.46 20.32
CA GLN A 122 -17.18 24.56 21.12
C GLN A 122 -18.25 25.52 21.68
N PHE A 123 -19.49 25.47 21.18
CA PHE A 123 -20.57 26.33 21.66
C PHE A 123 -21.48 25.69 22.71
N ARG A 124 -21.23 24.44 23.16
CA ARG A 124 -22.16 23.73 24.07
C ARG A 124 -21.64 23.28 25.43
N SER A 125 -20.44 23.64 25.87
CA SER A 125 -20.03 23.40 27.26
C SER A 125 -19.23 24.56 27.87
N SER A 126 -19.93 25.48 28.53
CA SER A 126 -19.36 26.25 29.64
C SER A 126 -19.57 25.50 30.95
N SER A 127 -18.57 25.60 31.84
CA SER A 127 -18.45 25.10 33.22
C SER A 127 -18.36 23.58 33.42
N ASP A 128 -17.14 23.06 33.45
CA ASP A 128 -16.51 22.61 34.71
C ASP A 128 -15.04 22.24 34.47
N ALA A 129 -14.18 22.75 35.35
CA ALA A 129 -12.74 22.54 35.32
C ALA A 129 -12.40 21.25 36.07
N ASP A 130 -12.37 20.13 35.35
CA ASP A 130 -11.62 18.89 35.65
C ASP A 130 -12.00 17.80 34.62
N ALA A 131 -11.49 17.89 33.39
CA ALA A 131 -11.70 16.87 32.37
C ALA A 131 -10.44 16.71 31.50
N SER A 132 -9.50 15.88 31.96
CA SER A 132 -8.38 15.36 31.18
C SER A 132 -8.81 14.25 30.19
N ASP A 133 -10.01 14.38 29.60
CA ASP A 133 -10.54 13.41 28.64
C ASP A 133 -11.24 14.17 27.52
N SER A 134 -10.42 14.77 26.65
CA SER A 134 -10.87 15.35 25.39
C SER A 134 -11.50 14.22 24.56
N ARG A 135 -12.83 14.20 24.52
CA ARG A 135 -13.69 13.27 23.76
C ARG A 135 -13.32 13.24 22.28
N LEU A 136 -12.31 12.45 21.94
CA LEU A 136 -12.04 12.07 20.55
C LEU A 136 -13.02 10.96 20.19
N TYR A 137 -13.86 11.25 19.20
CA TYR A 137 -14.97 10.45 18.67
C TYR A 137 -14.52 9.12 18.02
N GLY A 138 -13.90 8.21 18.76
CA GLY A 138 -13.51 6.90 18.24
C GLY A 138 -13.67 5.78 19.26
N GLU A 139 -13.81 4.55 18.76
CA GLU A 139 -13.93 3.38 19.62
C GLU A 139 -12.61 3.12 20.36
N ASN A 140 -12.68 2.96 21.70
CA ASN A 140 -11.57 2.50 22.55
C ASN A 140 -11.54 0.96 22.59
N VAL A 141 -11.30 0.34 21.44
CA VAL A 141 -11.31 -1.13 21.28
C VAL A 141 -10.11 -1.53 20.41
N LYS A 142 -9.67 -2.79 20.51
CA LYS A 142 -8.67 -3.35 19.58
C LYS A 142 -9.09 -3.10 18.13
N VAL A 143 -8.12 -2.81 17.26
CA VAL A 143 -8.34 -2.53 15.84
C VAL A 143 -9.17 -3.63 15.15
N SER A 144 -8.88 -4.89 15.47
CA SER A 144 -9.58 -6.07 14.93
C SER A 144 -11.05 -6.19 15.37
N GLU A 145 -11.43 -5.53 16.46
CA GLU A 145 -12.77 -5.62 17.07
C GLU A 145 -13.59 -4.33 16.85
N SER A 146 -13.06 -3.37 16.10
CA SER A 146 -13.73 -2.10 15.83
C SER A 146 -14.89 -2.27 14.85
N LEU A 147 -16.07 -1.78 15.25
CA LEU A 147 -17.27 -1.74 14.40
C LEU A 147 -17.11 -0.72 13.27
N LEU A 148 -16.28 0.32 13.47
CA LEU A 148 -16.00 1.36 12.46
C LEU A 148 -15.10 0.85 11.32
N LEU A 149 -14.32 -0.20 11.56
CA LEU A 149 -13.49 -0.87 10.54
C LEU A 149 -14.12 -2.12 9.94
N MET A 150 -15.36 -2.46 10.33
CA MET A 150 -16.05 -3.62 9.76
C MET A 150 -16.19 -3.48 8.26
N LYS A 151 -15.88 -4.55 7.55
CA LYS A 151 -16.09 -4.68 6.11
C LYS A 151 -17.54 -5.08 5.86
N PHE A 152 -18.29 -4.20 5.22
CA PHE A 152 -19.67 -4.47 4.82
C PHE A 152 -19.70 -5.07 3.43
N TYR A 153 -20.65 -5.96 3.18
CA TYR A 153 -20.76 -6.66 1.90
C TYR A 153 -22.16 -6.46 1.33
N PRO A 154 -22.30 -5.97 0.09
CA PRO A 154 -23.61 -5.73 -0.50
C PRO A 154 -24.29 -7.08 -0.77
N LEU A 155 -25.47 -7.31 -0.18
CA LEU A 155 -26.16 -8.59 -0.28
C LEU A 155 -26.69 -8.85 -1.71
N SER A 156 -25.83 -9.31 -2.61
CA SER A 156 -26.15 -9.64 -3.99
C SER A 156 -26.58 -11.10 -4.15
N SER A 157 -27.20 -11.45 -5.28
CA SER A 157 -27.52 -12.85 -5.60
C SER A 157 -26.28 -13.75 -5.58
N ASP A 158 -25.13 -13.21 -5.98
CA ASP A 158 -23.87 -13.96 -6.05
C ASP A 158 -23.29 -14.21 -4.66
N ILE A 159 -23.35 -13.21 -3.77
CA ILE A 159 -22.97 -13.39 -2.35
C ILE A 159 -23.90 -14.40 -1.67
N VAL A 160 -25.21 -14.31 -1.90
CA VAL A 160 -26.17 -15.26 -1.32
C VAL A 160 -25.90 -16.68 -1.83
N ARG A 161 -25.65 -16.87 -3.13
CA ARG A 161 -25.26 -18.19 -3.67
C ARG A 161 -23.97 -18.68 -2.99
N HIS A 162 -22.97 -17.83 -2.89
CA HIS A 162 -21.70 -18.17 -2.25
C HIS A 162 -21.89 -18.63 -0.80
N LEU A 163 -22.60 -17.85 0.02
CA LEU A 163 -22.92 -18.18 1.42
C LEU A 163 -23.76 -19.47 1.57
N LEU A 164 -24.54 -19.84 0.56
CA LEU A 164 -25.39 -21.04 0.59
C LEU A 164 -24.65 -22.31 0.12
N TYR A 165 -23.69 -22.18 -0.80
CA TYR A 165 -23.04 -23.31 -1.48
C TYR A 165 -21.59 -23.56 -1.04
N GLU A 166 -20.90 -22.59 -0.44
CA GLU A 166 -19.58 -22.83 0.16
C GLU A 166 -19.71 -23.44 1.55
N SER A 167 -19.39 -24.73 1.67
CA SER A 167 -19.60 -25.54 2.87
C SER A 167 -18.35 -25.65 3.76
N ASP A 168 -17.23 -25.01 3.39
CA ASP A 168 -15.91 -25.33 3.95
C ASP A 168 -15.53 -24.49 5.18
N GLY A 169 -16.41 -23.60 5.67
CA GLY A 169 -16.17 -22.81 6.89
C GLY A 169 -14.93 -21.90 6.84
N LYS A 170 -14.33 -21.73 5.67
CA LYS A 170 -13.22 -20.80 5.43
C LYS A 170 -13.76 -19.39 5.21
N GLU A 171 -13.01 -18.41 5.71
CA GLU A 171 -13.33 -17.00 5.55
C GLU A 171 -13.39 -16.63 4.06
N ALA A 172 -14.59 -16.33 3.58
CA ALA A 172 -14.82 -15.93 2.20
C ALA A 172 -14.37 -14.48 2.03
N SER A 173 -13.31 -14.23 1.25
CA SER A 173 -12.95 -12.85 0.90
C SER A 173 -13.86 -12.36 -0.23
N LEU A 174 -14.95 -11.70 0.17
CA LEU A 174 -15.91 -11.09 -0.74
C LEU A 174 -15.49 -9.65 -1.07
N PRO A 175 -15.94 -9.06 -2.18
CA PRO A 175 -15.77 -7.64 -2.42
C PRO A 175 -16.58 -6.86 -1.39
N PHE A 176 -15.88 -6.15 -0.50
CA PHE A 176 -16.49 -5.31 0.52
C PHE A 176 -16.73 -3.88 0.02
N GLU A 177 -17.63 -3.18 0.69
CA GLU A 177 -17.92 -1.76 0.50
C GLU A 177 -16.70 -0.93 0.90
N VAL A 178 -16.22 -0.14 -0.05
CA VAL A 178 -15.12 0.81 0.14
C VAL A 178 -15.68 2.17 0.55
N THR A 179 -14.81 3.04 1.08
CA THR A 179 -15.21 4.42 1.42
C THR A 179 -15.56 5.22 0.17
N GLU A 180 -16.31 6.34 0.33
CA GLU A 180 -16.65 7.23 -0.78
C GLU A 180 -15.41 7.75 -1.51
N GLN A 181 -14.34 8.05 -0.76
CA GLN A 181 -13.08 8.51 -1.32
C GLN A 181 -12.38 7.42 -2.14
N GLU A 182 -12.29 6.20 -1.61
CA GLU A 182 -11.73 5.06 -2.35
C GLU A 182 -12.56 4.75 -3.61
N GLN A 183 -13.90 4.84 -3.49
CA GLN A 183 -14.83 4.63 -4.61
C GLN A 183 -14.64 5.67 -5.71
N GLU A 184 -14.45 6.95 -5.39
CA GLU A 184 -14.16 8.00 -6.37
C GLU A 184 -12.92 7.63 -7.21
N ILE A 185 -11.87 7.14 -6.56
CA ILE A 185 -10.60 6.76 -7.21
C ILE A 185 -10.76 5.49 -8.07
N ILE A 186 -11.49 4.49 -7.55
CA ILE A 186 -11.80 3.25 -8.28
C ILE A 186 -12.63 3.56 -9.54
N LEU A 187 -13.58 4.49 -9.42
CA LEU A 187 -14.46 4.91 -10.50
C LEU A 187 -13.76 5.77 -11.55
N PHE A 188 -12.70 6.48 -11.16
CA PHE A 188 -11.99 7.43 -12.00
C PHE A 188 -11.46 6.79 -13.30
N PRO A 189 -11.85 7.30 -14.50
CA PRO A 189 -11.63 6.59 -15.77
C PRO A 189 -10.23 6.77 -16.36
N ARG A 190 -9.45 7.75 -15.88
CA ARG A 190 -8.11 8.06 -16.41
C ARG A 190 -6.99 7.46 -15.55
N SER A 191 -5.79 7.47 -16.09
CA SER A 191 -4.58 7.05 -15.38
C SER A 191 -4.45 7.84 -14.08
N THR A 192 -4.27 7.13 -12.97
CA THR A 192 -4.51 7.66 -11.63
C THR A 192 -3.20 7.72 -10.82
N PHE A 193 -3.02 8.79 -10.04
CA PHE A 193 -1.93 8.93 -9.09
C PHE A 193 -2.49 9.00 -7.67
N ILE A 194 -2.09 8.05 -6.82
CA ILE A 194 -2.61 7.88 -5.46
C ILE A 194 -1.45 8.03 -4.48
N LEU A 195 -1.53 9.04 -3.64
CA LEU A 195 -0.59 9.29 -2.56
C LEU A 195 -1.29 9.08 -1.23
N GLY A 196 -0.70 8.31 -0.33
CA GLY A 196 -1.28 8.07 0.98
C GLY A 196 -0.28 7.39 1.90
N ARG A 197 -0.47 7.53 3.20
CA ARG A 197 0.41 6.92 4.20
C ARG A 197 0.13 5.42 4.38
N SER A 198 0.95 4.72 5.15
CA SER A 198 0.77 3.30 5.46
C SER A 198 -0.62 3.02 6.03
N GLY A 199 -1.37 2.08 5.46
CA GLY A 199 -2.69 1.70 5.98
C GLY A 199 -3.86 2.58 5.54
N THR A 200 -3.66 3.51 4.60
CA THR A 200 -4.75 4.38 4.11
C THR A 200 -5.58 3.80 2.95
N GLY A 201 -5.47 2.50 2.67
CA GLY A 201 -6.30 1.83 1.65
C GLY A 201 -5.76 1.83 0.22
N LYS A 202 -4.52 2.31 -0.01
CA LYS A 202 -3.84 2.31 -1.33
C LYS A 202 -3.98 0.98 -2.11
N THR A 203 -3.48 -0.11 -1.55
CA THR A 203 -3.55 -1.45 -2.16
C THR A 203 -4.99 -1.94 -2.36
N THR A 204 -5.91 -1.57 -1.46
CA THR A 204 -7.36 -1.86 -1.59
C THR A 204 -7.91 -1.20 -2.86
N VAL A 205 -7.64 0.09 -3.06
CA VAL A 205 -8.07 0.81 -4.27
C VAL A 205 -7.54 0.17 -5.54
N LEU A 206 -6.25 -0.21 -5.58
CA LEU A 206 -5.66 -0.86 -6.77
C LEU A 206 -6.32 -2.20 -7.07
N THR A 207 -6.47 -3.06 -6.05
CA THR A 207 -7.06 -4.40 -6.22
C THR A 207 -8.55 -4.36 -6.56
N MET A 208 -9.32 -3.44 -5.96
CA MET A 208 -10.73 -3.23 -6.28
C MET A 208 -10.92 -2.67 -7.70
N LYS A 209 -10.04 -1.75 -8.15
CA LYS A 209 -10.07 -1.23 -9.53
C LYS A 209 -9.74 -2.32 -10.55
N LEU A 210 -8.76 -3.18 -10.27
CA LEU A 210 -8.43 -4.36 -11.07
C LEU A 210 -9.62 -5.31 -11.18
N PHE A 211 -10.26 -5.63 -10.05
CA PHE A 211 -11.43 -6.51 -10.01
C PHE A 211 -12.63 -5.92 -10.75
N ARG A 212 -12.88 -4.61 -10.61
CA ARG A 212 -13.94 -3.90 -11.35
C ARG A 212 -13.74 -4.02 -12.87
N ASN A 213 -12.54 -3.76 -13.36
CA ASN A 213 -12.22 -3.84 -14.79
C ASN A 213 -12.42 -5.26 -15.32
N GLU A 214 -12.04 -6.26 -14.52
CA GLU A 214 -12.29 -7.65 -14.85
C GLU A 214 -13.79 -7.97 -14.96
N LYS A 215 -14.59 -7.56 -13.97
CA LYS A 215 -16.04 -7.79 -13.99
C LYS A 215 -16.70 -7.14 -15.21
N ARG A 216 -16.33 -5.89 -15.51
CA ARG A 216 -16.84 -5.17 -16.69
C ARG A 216 -16.50 -5.90 -18.00
N PHE A 217 -15.29 -6.44 -18.10
CA PHE A 217 -14.88 -7.21 -19.26
C PHE A 217 -15.67 -8.51 -19.42
N GLN A 218 -15.93 -9.23 -18.33
CA GLN A 218 -16.78 -10.43 -18.34
C GLN A 218 -18.23 -10.10 -18.75
N GLU A 219 -18.79 -9.00 -18.25
CA GLU A 219 -20.13 -8.52 -18.63
C GLU A 219 -20.22 -8.25 -20.15
N ILE A 220 -19.22 -7.56 -20.71
CA ILE A 220 -19.13 -7.28 -22.15
C ILE A 220 -19.04 -8.58 -22.96
N GLN A 221 -18.20 -9.55 -22.54
CA GLN A 221 -18.09 -10.84 -23.23
C GLN A 221 -19.38 -11.67 -23.17
N SER A 222 -20.11 -11.59 -22.06
CA SER A 222 -21.37 -12.31 -21.87
C SER A 222 -22.56 -11.68 -22.62
N GLY A 223 -22.37 -10.53 -23.30
CA GLY A 223 -23.42 -9.84 -24.05
C GLY A 223 -24.45 -9.13 -23.16
N VAL A 224 -24.17 -8.94 -21.88
CA VAL A 224 -25.04 -8.23 -20.95
C VAL A 224 -24.67 -6.74 -21.01
N SER A 225 -25.44 -5.96 -21.76
CA SER A 225 -25.24 -4.51 -21.84
C SER A 225 -25.31 -3.87 -20.44
N PRO A 226 -24.30 -3.11 -19.99
CA PRO A 226 -24.45 -2.29 -18.80
C PRO A 226 -25.50 -1.22 -19.09
N GLY A 227 -26.39 -0.98 -18.11
CA GLY A 227 -27.33 0.13 -18.16
C GLY A 227 -26.58 1.42 -18.52
N LYS A 228 -27.15 2.19 -19.45
CA LYS A 228 -26.62 3.48 -19.89
C LYS A 228 -26.25 4.31 -18.67
N ASP A 229 -24.96 4.52 -18.45
CA ASP A 229 -24.34 5.80 -18.07
C ASP A 229 -22.82 5.58 -17.87
N ALA A 230 -22.02 6.45 -18.51
CA ALA A 230 -20.54 6.49 -18.58
C ALA A 230 -19.84 5.55 -19.61
N SER A 231 -19.78 6.02 -20.86
CA SER A 231 -18.73 5.64 -21.82
C SER A 231 -17.35 6.07 -21.31
N PRO A 232 -16.31 5.30 -21.67
CA PRO A 232 -15.32 5.89 -22.56
C PRO A 232 -15.17 5.07 -23.84
N GLU A 233 -14.83 5.80 -24.89
CA GLU A 233 -14.54 5.35 -26.25
C GLU A 233 -13.49 4.23 -26.24
N ILE A 234 -13.93 2.99 -26.39
CA ILE A 234 -13.08 1.98 -27.01
C ILE A 234 -13.20 2.27 -28.52
N ASN A 235 -12.16 2.81 -29.12
CA ASN A 235 -12.06 2.93 -30.58
C ASN A 235 -12.05 1.51 -31.17
N VAL A 236 -13.24 0.99 -31.47
CA VAL A 236 -13.42 -0.19 -32.31
C VAL A 236 -13.49 0.30 -33.75
N GLU A 237 -12.35 0.74 -34.28
CA GLU A 237 -12.18 0.84 -35.73
C GLU A 237 -11.22 -0.28 -36.16
N GLU A 238 -11.71 -1.09 -37.11
CA GLU A 238 -11.07 -2.26 -37.74
C GLU A 238 -11.04 -3.57 -36.93
N VAL A 239 -12.21 -4.16 -36.66
CA VAL A 239 -12.29 -5.63 -36.53
C VAL A 239 -12.37 -6.23 -37.94
N GLY A 240 -11.20 -6.36 -38.57
CA GLY A 240 -10.97 -7.38 -39.59
C GLY A 240 -10.96 -8.77 -38.96
N GLU A 241 -11.38 -9.77 -39.72
CA GLU A 241 -11.52 -11.17 -39.32
C GLU A 241 -10.26 -11.76 -38.66
N ALA A 242 -10.18 -11.72 -37.33
CA ALA A 242 -9.32 -12.58 -36.52
C ALA A 242 -9.93 -12.72 -35.12
N ALA A 243 -10.72 -13.77 -34.91
CA ALA A 243 -11.19 -14.19 -33.59
C ALA A 243 -10.03 -14.85 -32.81
N GLU A 244 -8.98 -14.08 -32.49
CA GLU A 244 -7.97 -14.47 -31.52
C GLU A 244 -8.39 -13.94 -30.13
N ASP A 245 -8.67 -14.88 -29.21
CA ASP A 245 -8.69 -14.73 -27.75
C ASP A 245 -8.80 -13.30 -27.20
N CYS A 246 -10.02 -12.79 -27.09
CA CYS A 246 -10.31 -11.57 -26.33
C CYS A 246 -9.99 -11.82 -24.86
N VAL A 247 -8.81 -11.40 -24.39
CA VAL A 247 -8.32 -11.62 -23.02
C VAL A 247 -7.91 -10.30 -22.42
N LEU A 248 -8.50 -9.95 -21.28
CA LEU A 248 -8.10 -8.76 -20.53
C LEU A 248 -6.78 -9.00 -19.81
N ARG A 249 -5.73 -8.33 -20.26
CA ARG A 249 -4.37 -8.44 -19.71
C ARG A 249 -4.16 -7.34 -18.68
N GLN A 250 -4.27 -7.68 -17.41
CA GLN A 250 -3.99 -6.77 -16.30
C GLN A 250 -2.71 -7.19 -15.57
N LEU A 251 -1.91 -6.21 -15.17
CA LEU A 251 -0.65 -6.40 -14.46
C LEU A 251 -0.64 -5.58 -13.16
N PHE A 252 -0.46 -6.26 -12.03
CA PHE A 252 -0.20 -5.65 -10.74
C PHE A 252 1.26 -5.90 -10.36
N VAL A 253 1.97 -4.82 -10.04
CA VAL A 253 3.38 -4.84 -9.65
C VAL A 253 3.57 -4.18 -8.30
N THR A 254 4.33 -4.84 -7.43
CA THR A 254 4.81 -4.29 -6.15
C THR A 254 6.28 -4.66 -5.94
N VAL A 255 6.97 -3.99 -5.04
CA VAL A 255 8.36 -4.34 -4.69
C VAL A 255 8.42 -5.47 -3.66
N GLY A 256 7.50 -5.49 -2.68
CA GLY A 256 7.51 -6.45 -1.58
C GLY A 256 6.96 -7.83 -1.96
N ALA A 257 7.76 -8.90 -1.79
CA ALA A 257 7.32 -10.28 -2.05
C ALA A 257 6.15 -10.73 -1.15
N LYS A 258 6.15 -10.33 0.13
CA LYS A 258 5.06 -10.64 1.07
C LYS A 258 3.75 -9.97 0.66
N LEU A 259 3.81 -8.69 0.30
CA LEU A 259 2.66 -7.94 -0.22
C LEU A 259 2.16 -8.55 -1.54
N CYS A 260 3.08 -8.93 -2.44
CA CYS A 260 2.75 -9.61 -3.69
C CYS A 260 1.97 -10.91 -3.44
N PHE A 261 2.42 -11.75 -2.48
CA PHE A 261 1.73 -12.98 -2.11
C PHE A 261 0.31 -12.69 -1.56
N ALA A 262 0.18 -11.74 -0.63
CA ALA A 262 -1.10 -11.37 -0.04
C ALA A 262 -2.09 -10.84 -1.10
N VAL A 263 -1.64 -9.97 -2.01
CA VAL A 263 -2.45 -9.45 -3.11
C VAL A 263 -2.84 -10.57 -4.08
N LYS A 264 -1.91 -11.47 -4.42
CA LYS A 264 -2.16 -12.60 -5.32
C LYS A 264 -3.24 -13.53 -4.74
N GLN A 265 -3.19 -13.79 -3.43
CA GLN A 265 -4.21 -14.56 -2.73
C GLN A 265 -5.57 -13.85 -2.77
N HIS A 266 -5.61 -12.56 -2.40
CA HIS A 266 -6.84 -11.76 -2.38
C HIS A 266 -7.50 -11.70 -3.77
N VAL A 267 -6.73 -11.40 -4.83
CA VAL A 267 -7.24 -11.36 -6.21
C VAL A 267 -7.74 -12.73 -6.66
N SER A 268 -7.01 -13.81 -6.34
CA SER A 268 -7.44 -15.17 -6.69
C SER A 268 -8.76 -15.55 -6.03
N GLN A 269 -8.96 -15.16 -4.77
CA GLN A 269 -10.20 -15.41 -4.06
C GLN A 269 -11.36 -14.57 -4.62
N LEU A 270 -11.15 -13.28 -4.91
CA LEU A 270 -12.15 -12.43 -5.58
C LEU A 270 -12.58 -12.99 -6.95
N ARG A 271 -11.64 -13.57 -7.72
CA ARG A 271 -11.96 -14.23 -8.99
C ARG A 271 -12.77 -15.50 -8.84
N SER A 272 -12.46 -16.31 -7.83
CA SER A 272 -13.21 -17.55 -7.55
C SER A 272 -14.68 -17.26 -7.25
N PHE A 273 -14.94 -16.12 -6.60
CA PHE A 273 -16.29 -15.61 -6.38
C PHE A 273 -17.04 -15.32 -7.68
N SER A 274 -16.45 -14.57 -8.63
CA SER A 274 -17.12 -14.22 -9.90
C SER A 274 -17.32 -15.41 -10.85
N THR A 275 -16.41 -16.38 -10.84
CA THR A 275 -16.42 -17.50 -11.81
C THR A 275 -17.13 -18.76 -11.32
N GLY A 276 -17.50 -18.83 -10.02
CA GLY A 276 -18.11 -20.02 -9.41
C GLY A 276 -17.23 -21.27 -9.45
N ALA A 277 -15.95 -21.13 -9.82
CA ALA A 277 -15.02 -22.23 -10.02
C ALA A 277 -14.42 -22.68 -8.68
N LYS A 278 -14.65 -23.94 -8.31
CA LYS A 278 -14.02 -24.59 -7.15
C LYS A 278 -12.52 -24.76 -7.37
N ARG A 279 -11.73 -23.73 -7.06
CA ARG A 279 -10.27 -23.86 -7.07
C ARG A 279 -9.80 -24.03 -5.62
N ARG A 280 -9.33 -25.25 -5.29
CA ARG A 280 -8.72 -25.55 -3.99
C ARG A 280 -7.49 -24.67 -3.79
N VAL A 281 -7.65 -23.55 -3.09
CA VAL A 281 -6.52 -22.80 -2.55
C VAL A 281 -5.99 -23.62 -1.37
N LYS A 282 -4.82 -24.23 -1.55
CA LYS A 282 -4.04 -24.71 -0.41
C LYS A 282 -3.64 -23.46 0.38
N SER A 283 -4.27 -23.22 1.53
CA SER A 283 -3.77 -22.25 2.50
C SER A 283 -2.50 -22.84 3.10
N SER A 284 -1.34 -22.58 2.48
CA SER A 284 -0.09 -22.67 3.22
C SER A 284 -0.09 -21.54 4.23
N LEU A 285 0.20 -21.87 5.49
CA LEU A 285 0.43 -20.91 6.56
C LEU A 285 1.43 -19.84 6.10
N VAL A 286 1.20 -18.60 6.54
CA VAL A 286 1.91 -17.37 6.14
C VAL A 286 3.33 -17.28 6.71
N ASP A 287 3.85 -18.36 7.31
CA ASP A 287 5.07 -18.34 8.12
C ASP A 287 6.35 -18.81 7.43
N GLU A 288 6.30 -19.29 6.19
CA GLU A 288 7.54 -19.62 5.46
C GLU A 288 7.96 -18.46 4.58
N ILE A 289 9.21 -18.00 4.77
CA ILE A 289 9.93 -17.04 3.94
C ILE A 289 9.60 -17.35 2.47
N VAL A 290 8.76 -16.52 1.87
CA VAL A 290 8.27 -16.72 0.50
C VAL A 290 9.44 -16.53 -0.45
N ASP A 291 10.07 -17.63 -0.86
CA ASP A 291 11.07 -17.58 -1.93
C ASP A 291 10.37 -17.19 -3.24
N ASP A 292 10.89 -16.16 -3.91
CA ASP A 292 10.39 -15.68 -5.20
C ASP A 292 10.25 -16.82 -6.22
N ALA A 293 11.13 -17.83 -6.19
CA ALA A 293 11.07 -19.00 -7.05
C ALA A 293 9.81 -19.85 -6.82
N ALA A 294 9.39 -19.99 -5.55
CA ALA A 294 8.15 -20.70 -5.21
C ALA A 294 6.92 -19.88 -5.59
N LEU A 295 6.98 -18.55 -5.41
CA LEU A 295 5.87 -17.64 -5.67
C LEU A 295 5.47 -17.58 -7.16
N PHE A 296 6.44 -17.70 -8.07
CA PHE A 296 6.28 -17.49 -9.50
C PHE A 296 6.51 -18.72 -10.38
N LYS A 297 6.52 -19.93 -9.79
CA LYS A 297 6.76 -21.19 -10.52
C LYS A 297 5.88 -21.39 -11.76
N ASP A 298 4.65 -20.89 -11.72
CA ASP A 298 3.66 -21.04 -12.80
C ASP A 298 3.69 -19.92 -13.85
N ILE A 299 4.55 -18.90 -13.67
CA ILE A 299 4.64 -17.73 -14.57
C ILE A 299 5.99 -17.77 -15.30
N PRO A 300 6.00 -17.86 -16.65
CA PRO A 300 7.25 -17.82 -17.42
C PRO A 300 8.08 -16.55 -17.16
N ASP A 301 9.39 -16.62 -17.37
CA ASP A 301 10.29 -15.45 -17.39
C ASP A 301 10.26 -14.74 -18.76
N SER A 302 9.09 -14.63 -19.40
CA SER A 302 8.88 -13.96 -20.69
C SER A 302 7.41 -13.55 -20.87
N PHE A 303 7.17 -12.54 -21.69
CA PHE A 303 5.83 -12.07 -22.08
C PHE A 303 5.25 -12.77 -23.32
N LEU A 304 6.05 -13.62 -24.00
CA LEU A 304 5.63 -14.28 -25.24
C LEU A 304 4.60 -15.40 -24.99
N ASP A 305 4.91 -16.31 -24.06
CA ASP A 305 4.12 -17.54 -23.85
C ASP A 305 3.26 -17.52 -22.58
N ILE A 306 2.69 -16.36 -22.24
CA ILE A 306 1.80 -16.25 -21.08
C ILE A 306 0.41 -16.76 -21.43
N SER A 307 -0.01 -17.84 -20.77
CA SER A 307 -1.37 -18.37 -20.88
C SER A 307 -2.40 -17.29 -20.53
N PRO A 308 -3.48 -17.12 -21.32
CA PRO A 308 -4.61 -16.24 -21.01
C PRO A 308 -5.14 -16.39 -19.58
N ASN A 309 -5.18 -17.62 -19.06
CA ASN A 309 -5.69 -17.94 -17.73
C ASN A 309 -4.76 -17.49 -16.58
N SER A 310 -3.53 -17.06 -16.90
CA SER A 310 -2.58 -16.53 -15.93
C SER A 310 -2.83 -15.06 -15.59
N TYR A 311 -3.55 -14.31 -16.44
CA TYR A 311 -3.96 -12.94 -16.14
C TYR A 311 -5.13 -12.93 -15.15
N PRO A 312 -5.20 -11.96 -14.22
CA PRO A 312 -4.27 -10.85 -14.01
C PRO A 312 -2.96 -11.36 -13.42
N LEU A 313 -1.85 -10.78 -13.88
CA LEU A 313 -0.53 -11.09 -13.34
C LEU A 313 -0.31 -10.24 -12.09
N VAL A 314 -0.08 -10.89 -10.95
CA VAL A 314 0.37 -10.25 -9.71
C VAL A 314 1.82 -10.67 -9.48
N ILE A 315 2.76 -9.77 -9.68
CA ILE A 315 4.20 -10.06 -9.68
C ILE A 315 5.01 -9.00 -8.92
N THR A 316 6.24 -9.36 -8.54
CA THR A 316 7.20 -8.36 -8.03
C THR A 316 7.85 -7.58 -9.16
N PHE A 317 8.37 -6.38 -8.87
CA PHE A 317 9.14 -5.61 -9.86
C PHE A 317 10.36 -6.39 -10.38
N ARG A 318 11.04 -7.16 -9.51
CA ARG A 318 12.14 -8.02 -9.94
C ARG A 318 11.69 -9.09 -10.94
N LYS A 319 10.53 -9.71 -10.72
CA LYS A 319 9.94 -10.66 -11.68
C LYS A 319 9.60 -9.97 -13.00
N LEU A 320 9.08 -8.74 -12.98
CA LEU A 320 8.85 -7.95 -14.20
C LEU A 320 10.15 -7.76 -15.00
N LEU A 321 11.25 -7.37 -14.36
CA LEU A 321 12.54 -7.20 -15.04
C LEU A 321 13.01 -8.50 -15.69
N MET A 322 12.82 -9.65 -15.03
CA MET A 322 13.19 -10.95 -15.62
C MET A 322 12.33 -11.29 -16.83
N MET A 323 11.04 -10.99 -16.77
CA MET A 323 10.13 -11.19 -17.89
C MET A 323 10.45 -10.27 -19.08
N LEU A 324 10.80 -9.01 -18.83
CA LEU A 324 11.25 -8.09 -19.88
C LEU A 324 12.57 -8.58 -20.50
N ASP A 325 13.53 -8.97 -19.67
CA ASP A 325 14.83 -9.47 -20.12
C ASP A 325 14.71 -10.69 -21.04
N GLY A 326 13.87 -11.66 -20.67
CA GLY A 326 13.60 -12.86 -21.46
C GLY A 326 12.65 -12.64 -22.65
N THR A 327 12.13 -11.43 -22.86
CA THR A 327 11.27 -11.11 -24.02
C THR A 327 12.04 -10.38 -25.12
N VAL A 328 13.00 -9.52 -24.77
CA VAL A 328 13.52 -8.51 -25.69
C VAL A 328 14.94 -8.84 -26.13
N GLY A 329 15.08 -9.52 -27.27
CA GLY A 329 16.39 -9.80 -27.85
C GLY A 329 17.27 -10.71 -26.98
N VAL A 330 18.58 -10.49 -27.03
CA VAL A 330 19.56 -11.26 -26.25
C VAL A 330 19.51 -10.84 -24.78
N SER A 331 19.44 -11.82 -23.86
CA SER A 331 19.38 -11.56 -22.43
C SER A 331 20.62 -10.81 -21.94
N PHE A 332 20.42 -9.86 -21.02
CA PHE A 332 21.50 -9.15 -20.34
C PHE A 332 22.49 -10.11 -19.66
N PHE A 333 21.97 -11.22 -19.12
CA PHE A 333 22.75 -12.16 -18.34
C PHE A 333 23.70 -13.02 -19.18
N GLU A 334 23.51 -13.12 -20.50
CA GLU A 334 24.42 -13.83 -21.39
C GLU A 334 25.82 -13.18 -21.48
N ARG A 335 25.97 -11.95 -21.00
CA ARG A 335 27.25 -11.26 -20.91
C ARG A 335 28.19 -11.88 -19.86
N PHE A 336 27.64 -12.58 -18.88
CA PHE A 336 28.41 -13.23 -17.83
C PHE A 336 28.66 -14.69 -18.21
N PRO A 337 29.92 -15.13 -18.36
CA PRO A 337 30.23 -16.51 -18.74
C PRO A 337 29.55 -17.55 -17.84
N ASP A 338 29.57 -17.30 -16.53
CA ASP A 338 28.97 -18.16 -15.49
C ASP A 338 27.44 -18.31 -15.63
N LEU A 339 26.76 -17.32 -16.24
CA LEU A 339 25.30 -17.31 -16.43
C LEU A 339 24.90 -17.79 -17.82
N ARG A 340 25.77 -17.62 -18.83
CA ARG A 340 25.52 -17.98 -20.22
C ARG A 340 25.23 -19.48 -20.39
N GLU A 341 25.94 -20.34 -19.66
CA GLU A 341 25.70 -21.79 -19.70
C GLU A 341 24.28 -22.17 -19.28
N PHE A 342 23.70 -21.44 -18.33
CA PHE A 342 22.33 -21.65 -17.88
C PHE A 342 21.29 -21.02 -18.81
N CYS A 343 21.63 -19.93 -19.52
CA CYS A 343 20.76 -19.34 -20.54
C CYS A 343 20.55 -20.28 -21.75
N HIS A 344 21.53 -21.13 -22.07
CA HIS A 344 21.45 -22.06 -23.20
C HIS A 344 21.01 -23.49 -22.82
N GLY A 345 20.84 -23.81 -21.53
CA GLY A 345 20.53 -25.15 -21.03
C GLY A 345 19.12 -25.30 -20.43
N GLN A 346 18.24 -26.01 -21.14
CA GLN A 346 16.90 -26.50 -20.73
C GLN A 346 15.73 -25.48 -20.67
N SER A 347 14.59 -25.95 -21.18
CA SER A 347 13.26 -25.31 -21.24
C SER A 347 12.99 -24.29 -20.14
N TYR A 348 12.69 -23.05 -20.54
CA TYR A 348 12.31 -21.82 -19.81
C TYR A 348 11.21 -21.91 -18.73
N LYS A 349 10.80 -23.11 -18.29
CA LYS A 349 9.64 -23.31 -17.41
C LYS A 349 9.94 -23.18 -15.91
N SER A 350 11.20 -23.07 -15.49
CA SER A 350 11.56 -22.68 -14.12
C SER A 350 13.06 -22.50 -13.99
N ARG A 351 13.55 -21.34 -13.53
CA ARG A 351 14.96 -21.15 -13.17
C ARG A 351 15.32 -22.11 -12.03
N PRO A 352 16.41 -22.89 -12.12
CA PRO A 352 16.96 -23.60 -10.96
C PRO A 352 17.31 -22.60 -9.86
N VAL A 353 17.08 -22.94 -8.59
CA VAL A 353 17.48 -22.16 -7.40
C VAL A 353 18.93 -21.66 -7.52
N ALA A 354 19.80 -22.48 -8.12
CA ALA A 354 21.20 -22.15 -8.41
C ALA A 354 21.38 -20.86 -9.23
N LEU A 355 20.57 -20.62 -10.27
CA LEU A 355 20.67 -19.39 -11.09
C LEU A 355 20.28 -18.16 -10.26
N GLN A 356 19.26 -18.27 -9.42
CA GLN A 356 18.84 -17.16 -8.57
C GLN A 356 19.87 -16.84 -7.50
N SER A 357 20.53 -17.86 -6.94
CA SER A 357 21.68 -17.68 -6.04
C SER A 357 22.86 -17.02 -6.75
N LEU A 358 23.18 -17.43 -7.98
CA LEU A 358 24.23 -16.82 -8.80
C LEU A 358 23.95 -15.35 -9.14
N LEU A 359 22.70 -15.04 -9.51
CA LEU A 359 22.27 -13.66 -9.74
C LEU A 359 22.40 -12.82 -8.48
N ARG A 360 21.93 -13.32 -7.33
CA ARG A 360 22.10 -12.64 -6.03
C ARG A 360 23.57 -12.46 -5.65
N ALA A 361 24.45 -13.40 -6.02
CA ALA A 361 25.87 -13.30 -5.74
C ALA A 361 26.57 -12.24 -6.60
N LYS A 362 26.17 -12.07 -7.87
CA LYS A 362 26.74 -11.09 -8.80
C LYS A 362 26.14 -9.69 -8.68
N GLU A 363 24.91 -9.58 -8.18
CA GLU A 363 24.19 -8.32 -7.97
C GLU A 363 24.83 -7.48 -6.84
N VAL A 364 25.10 -6.20 -7.11
CA VAL A 364 25.61 -5.24 -6.12
C VAL A 364 24.44 -4.53 -5.44
N THR A 365 24.14 -4.95 -4.21
CA THR A 365 23.23 -4.24 -3.30
C THR A 365 23.96 -3.15 -2.54
N TYR A 366 23.23 -2.32 -1.77
CA TYR A 366 23.83 -1.31 -0.91
C TYR A 366 24.80 -1.92 0.12
N GLU A 367 24.41 -3.06 0.71
CA GLU A 367 25.22 -3.78 1.70
C GLU A 367 26.53 -4.25 1.07
N LYS A 368 26.46 -4.82 -0.14
CA LYS A 368 27.64 -5.25 -0.90
C LYS A 368 28.51 -4.06 -1.33
N PHE A 369 27.90 -2.95 -1.74
CA PHE A 369 28.60 -1.71 -2.04
C PHE A 369 29.40 -1.21 -0.83
N CYS A 370 28.78 -1.17 0.35
CA CYS A 370 29.44 -0.76 1.59
C CYS A 370 30.55 -1.73 2.03
N ALA A 371 30.34 -3.03 1.91
CA ALA A 371 31.29 -4.03 2.38
C ALA A 371 32.50 -4.20 1.45
N ILE A 372 32.27 -4.19 0.13
CA ILE A 372 33.28 -4.55 -0.87
C ILE A 372 33.84 -3.33 -1.58
N TYR A 373 33.01 -2.37 -2.00
CA TYR A 373 33.45 -1.28 -2.88
C TYR A 373 33.92 -0.06 -2.10
N TRP A 374 33.14 0.38 -1.11
CA TRP A 374 33.41 1.57 -0.30
C TRP A 374 34.81 1.61 0.33
N PRO A 375 35.38 0.50 0.86
CA PRO A 375 36.71 0.54 1.48
C PRO A 375 37.85 0.94 0.52
N HIS A 376 37.69 0.68 -0.77
CA HIS A 376 38.69 0.97 -1.80
C HIS A 376 38.67 2.41 -2.31
N PHE A 377 37.64 3.19 -1.98
CA PHE A 377 37.62 4.61 -2.31
C PHE A 377 38.69 5.39 -1.53
N ASN A 378 39.14 6.49 -2.13
CA ASN A 378 40.14 7.38 -1.54
C ASN A 378 39.67 7.89 -0.15
N ASP A 379 40.60 7.99 0.80
CA ASP A 379 40.34 8.47 2.17
C ASP A 379 39.75 9.89 2.22
N LYS A 380 39.94 10.69 1.17
CA LYS A 380 39.28 12.00 1.04
C LYS A 380 37.76 11.84 0.86
N ILE A 381 37.33 10.89 0.02
CA ILE A 381 35.91 10.60 -0.26
C ILE A 381 35.26 9.99 0.98
N LYS A 382 35.87 8.95 1.54
CA LYS A 382 35.34 8.22 2.72
C LYS A 382 35.16 9.10 3.96
N ARG A 383 35.96 10.17 4.12
CA ARG A 383 35.86 11.10 5.26
C ARG A 383 34.83 12.22 5.06
N ARG A 384 34.49 12.56 3.82
CA ARG A 384 33.65 13.72 3.48
C ARG A 384 32.23 13.36 3.09
N LEU A 385 32.05 12.17 2.54
CA LEU A 385 30.79 11.70 1.99
C LEU A 385 30.28 10.50 2.78
N ASP A 386 28.96 10.42 2.89
CA ASP A 386 28.26 9.28 3.47
C ASP A 386 28.01 8.21 2.39
N PRO A 387 28.29 6.92 2.65
CA PRO A 387 28.12 5.84 1.67
C PRO A 387 26.68 5.71 1.16
N SER A 388 25.68 5.89 2.04
CA SER A 388 24.27 5.85 1.64
C SER A 388 23.95 6.97 0.68
N ARG A 389 24.46 8.19 0.93
CA ARG A 389 24.23 9.32 0.02
C ARG A 389 24.90 9.11 -1.34
N VAL A 390 26.15 8.64 -1.36
CA VAL A 390 26.87 8.35 -2.62
C VAL A 390 26.12 7.28 -3.43
N PHE A 391 25.72 6.19 -2.78
CA PHE A 391 24.99 5.12 -3.44
C PHE A 391 23.63 5.60 -3.99
N THR A 392 22.88 6.41 -3.25
CA THR A 392 21.64 7.03 -3.73
C THR A 392 21.86 7.92 -4.95
N GLU A 393 22.90 8.75 -4.95
CA GLU A 393 23.19 9.60 -6.11
C GLU A 393 23.56 8.80 -7.36
N ILE A 394 24.34 7.73 -7.19
CA ILE A 394 24.67 6.80 -8.28
C ILE A 394 23.40 6.13 -8.83
N MET A 395 22.60 5.53 -7.96
CA MET A 395 21.47 4.70 -8.39
C MET A 395 20.26 5.51 -8.86
N SER A 396 19.92 6.62 -8.21
CA SER A 396 18.71 7.40 -8.50
C SER A 396 18.91 8.55 -9.47
N HIS A 397 20.08 9.20 -9.47
CA HIS A 397 20.30 10.38 -10.31
C HIS A 397 21.19 10.06 -11.51
N ILE A 398 22.38 9.50 -11.29
CA ILE A 398 23.34 9.24 -12.37
C ILE A 398 22.80 8.13 -13.29
N LYS A 399 22.41 6.98 -12.74
CA LYS A 399 21.93 5.83 -13.52
C LYS A 399 20.42 5.71 -13.60
N GLY A 400 19.71 6.25 -12.61
CA GLY A 400 18.25 6.17 -12.48
C GLY A 400 17.50 7.43 -12.86
N GLY A 401 18.22 8.49 -13.26
CA GLY A 401 17.65 9.74 -13.71
C GLY A 401 17.04 9.63 -15.10
N LEU A 402 16.29 10.66 -15.48
CA LEU A 402 15.77 10.78 -16.84
C LEU A 402 16.88 11.28 -17.78
N PRO A 403 17.19 10.55 -18.87
CA PRO A 403 18.21 11.00 -19.82
C PRO A 403 17.73 12.26 -20.57
N PRO A 404 18.66 13.06 -21.13
CA PRO A 404 18.33 14.09 -22.10
C PRO A 404 17.65 13.48 -23.33
N ALA A 405 16.78 14.25 -24.00
CA ALA A 405 15.89 13.82 -25.09
C ALA A 405 16.59 13.10 -26.27
N ASP A 406 17.91 13.25 -26.43
CA ASP A 406 18.68 12.71 -27.56
C ASP A 406 19.59 11.50 -27.21
N GLY A 407 19.55 10.99 -25.98
CA GLY A 407 20.50 9.98 -25.48
C GLY A 407 19.93 8.56 -25.38
N CYS A 408 20.48 7.63 -26.19
CA CYS A 408 20.36 6.18 -25.93
C CYS A 408 21.17 5.73 -24.70
N GLU A 409 22.04 6.59 -24.14
CA GLU A 409 22.83 6.25 -22.96
C GLU A 409 22.01 6.50 -21.69
N GLY A 410 21.67 5.43 -20.98
CA GLY A 410 20.88 5.48 -19.75
C GLY A 410 21.62 6.02 -18.52
N LYS A 411 22.68 6.81 -18.70
CA LYS A 411 23.48 7.39 -17.61
C LYS A 411 23.66 8.88 -17.89
N LEU A 412 23.51 9.72 -16.86
CA LEU A 412 23.85 11.13 -16.96
C LEU A 412 25.36 11.27 -17.09
N ASP A 413 25.79 12.08 -18.06
CA ASP A 413 27.18 12.48 -18.19
C ASP A 413 27.57 13.42 -17.02
N ARG A 414 28.87 13.61 -16.83
CA ARG A 414 29.40 14.46 -15.76
C ARG A 414 28.81 15.88 -15.79
N PRO A 415 28.79 16.59 -16.93
CA PRO A 415 28.16 17.90 -17.01
C PRO A 415 26.66 17.88 -16.66
N GLY A 416 25.91 16.90 -17.19
CA GLY A 416 24.49 16.73 -16.90
C GLY A 416 24.22 16.50 -15.42
N TYR A 417 24.97 15.61 -14.78
CA TYR A 417 24.83 15.35 -13.34
C TYR A 417 25.18 16.58 -12.49
N VAL A 418 26.27 17.28 -12.82
CA VAL A 418 26.70 18.47 -12.09
C VAL A 418 25.69 19.61 -12.22
N SER A 419 25.08 19.78 -13.38
CA SER A 419 24.04 20.80 -13.62
C SER A 419 22.79 20.63 -12.73
N LEU A 420 22.54 19.42 -12.20
CA LEU A 420 21.45 19.19 -11.24
C LEU A 420 21.60 20.02 -9.97
N SER A 421 22.82 20.48 -9.64
CA SER A 421 23.06 21.38 -8.51
C SER A 421 22.36 22.74 -8.63
N GLU A 422 22.00 23.15 -9.84
CA GLU A 422 21.27 24.39 -10.12
C GLU A 422 19.75 24.23 -9.92
N GLY A 423 19.28 22.99 -9.76
CA GLY A 423 17.89 22.69 -9.48
C GLY A 423 17.47 23.21 -8.11
N ARG A 424 16.25 23.77 -8.03
CA ARG A 424 15.67 24.32 -6.78
C ARG A 424 15.63 23.34 -5.60
N VAL A 425 15.76 22.04 -5.89
CA VAL A 425 15.62 20.93 -4.94
C VAL A 425 16.98 20.30 -4.61
N SER A 426 18.08 20.76 -5.21
CA SER A 426 19.40 20.17 -4.97
C SER A 426 19.93 20.51 -3.58
N THR A 427 20.25 19.48 -2.81
CA THR A 427 20.93 19.59 -1.50
C THR A 427 22.45 19.51 -1.61
N LEU A 428 22.99 19.22 -2.80
CA LEU A 428 24.42 19.06 -3.06
C LEU A 428 24.99 20.19 -3.90
N SER A 429 26.18 20.65 -3.51
CA SER A 429 26.96 21.62 -4.27
C SER A 429 27.63 20.99 -5.49
N ILE A 430 27.98 21.83 -6.47
CA ILE A 430 28.78 21.46 -7.67
C ILE A 430 29.99 20.61 -7.27
N GLN A 431 30.79 21.09 -6.31
CA GLN A 431 31.99 20.39 -5.87
C GLN A 431 31.71 18.99 -5.30
N ARG A 432 30.62 18.83 -4.54
CA ARG A 432 30.24 17.51 -4.00
C ARG A 432 29.79 16.57 -5.10
N ARG A 433 29.04 17.06 -6.09
CA ARG A 433 28.62 16.27 -7.25
C ARG A 433 29.84 15.81 -8.07
N GLU A 434 30.84 16.66 -8.27
CA GLU A 434 32.10 16.25 -8.91
C GLU A 434 32.79 15.11 -8.15
N GLU A 435 32.94 15.24 -6.82
CA GLU A 435 33.55 14.19 -5.99
C GLU A 435 32.75 12.88 -6.01
N ILE A 436 31.41 12.95 -6.11
CA ILE A 436 30.54 11.78 -6.25
C ILE A 436 30.69 11.14 -7.62
N TYR A 437 30.82 11.94 -8.68
CA TYR A 437 31.00 11.42 -10.03
C TYR A 437 32.37 10.72 -10.18
N ASP A 438 33.42 11.23 -9.52
CA ASP A 438 34.70 10.53 -9.43
C ASP A 438 34.54 9.14 -8.76
N ALA A 439 33.81 9.11 -7.63
CA ALA A 439 33.52 7.84 -6.94
C ALA A 439 32.69 6.88 -7.80
N PHE A 440 31.76 7.41 -8.60
CA PHE A 440 30.96 6.65 -9.56
C PHE A 440 31.82 6.02 -10.65
N GLU A 441 32.75 6.75 -11.25
CA GLU A 441 33.65 6.22 -12.28
C GLU A 441 34.55 5.10 -11.72
N ASP A 442 35.08 5.29 -10.50
CA ASP A 442 35.89 4.27 -9.84
C ASP A 442 35.06 3.03 -9.47
N TYR A 443 33.84 3.22 -8.97
CA TYR A 443 32.88 2.15 -8.73
C TYR A 443 32.60 1.33 -9.99
N GLU A 444 32.25 1.99 -11.10
CA GLU A 444 31.93 1.31 -12.36
C GLU A 444 33.14 0.53 -12.90
N LYS A 445 34.36 1.08 -12.82
CA LYS A 445 35.60 0.38 -13.21
C LYS A 445 35.82 -0.87 -12.38
N MET A 446 35.72 -0.77 -11.05
CA MET A 446 35.88 -1.92 -10.15
C MET A 446 34.81 -2.98 -10.40
N LYS A 447 33.56 -2.56 -10.56
CA LYS A 447 32.43 -3.47 -10.79
C LYS A 447 32.58 -4.22 -12.12
N MET A 448 33.03 -3.54 -13.17
CA MET A 448 33.37 -4.16 -14.46
C MET A 448 34.50 -5.19 -14.31
N ASN A 449 35.56 -4.87 -13.56
CA ASN A 449 36.68 -5.80 -13.32
C ASN A 449 36.23 -7.05 -12.54
N ASN A 450 35.27 -6.91 -11.63
CA ASN A 450 34.71 -8.03 -10.86
C ASN A 450 33.68 -8.85 -11.66
N GLY A 451 33.27 -8.39 -12.85
CA GLY A 451 32.22 -9.02 -13.63
C GLY A 451 30.87 -9.03 -12.89
N GLU A 452 30.57 -7.95 -12.19
CA GLU A 452 29.36 -7.76 -11.39
C GLU A 452 28.42 -6.73 -12.04
N PHE A 453 27.17 -6.67 -11.58
CA PHE A 453 26.20 -5.69 -12.06
C PHE A 453 25.37 -5.15 -10.90
N ASP A 454 24.80 -3.98 -11.08
CA ASP A 454 23.72 -3.48 -10.21
C ASP A 454 22.39 -3.42 -10.97
N LEU A 455 21.32 -3.23 -10.22
CA LEU A 455 19.97 -3.23 -10.77
C LEU A 455 19.78 -2.15 -11.86
N ALA A 456 20.48 -1.02 -11.75
CA ALA A 456 20.40 0.07 -12.71
C ALA A 456 21.11 -0.28 -14.04
N ASP A 457 22.12 -1.16 -14.06
CA ASP A 457 22.69 -1.67 -15.31
C ASP A 457 21.66 -2.46 -16.12
N LEU A 458 20.94 -3.37 -15.46
CA LEU A 458 19.90 -4.18 -16.09
C LEU A 458 18.78 -3.30 -16.64
N VAL A 459 18.30 -2.34 -15.85
CA VAL A 459 17.23 -1.41 -16.24
C VAL A 459 17.64 -0.58 -17.46
N ASN A 460 18.87 -0.05 -17.47
CA ASN A 460 19.36 0.74 -18.58
C ASN A 460 19.59 -0.10 -19.84
N ASP A 461 20.08 -1.32 -19.69
CA ASP A 461 20.18 -2.27 -20.80
C ASP A 461 18.81 -2.60 -21.41
N LEU A 462 17.81 -2.83 -20.56
CA LEU A 462 16.43 -3.05 -20.98
C LEU A 462 15.87 -1.86 -21.76
N HIS A 463 16.08 -0.63 -21.29
CA HIS A 463 15.70 0.57 -22.04
C HIS A 463 16.35 0.60 -23.43
N CYS A 464 17.65 0.35 -23.52
CA CYS A 464 18.36 0.32 -24.80
C CYS A 464 17.78 -0.73 -25.75
N ARG A 465 17.48 -1.93 -25.24
CA ARG A 465 16.89 -3.03 -26.03
C ARG A 465 15.45 -2.77 -26.43
N LEU A 466 14.62 -2.25 -25.53
CA LEU A 466 13.21 -1.90 -25.77
C LEU A 466 13.04 -0.67 -26.65
N PHE A 467 14.01 0.24 -26.66
CA PHE A 467 14.01 1.40 -27.55
C PHE A 467 14.44 1.03 -28.97
N ARG A 468 15.44 0.14 -29.12
CA ARG A 468 15.97 -0.30 -30.43
C ARG A 468 15.13 -1.41 -31.06
N GLY A 469 14.62 -2.32 -30.26
CA GLY A 469 13.73 -3.40 -30.67
C GLY A 469 12.27 -3.03 -30.42
N GLN A 470 11.35 -3.73 -31.06
CA GLN A 470 9.94 -3.65 -30.68
C GLN A 470 9.67 -4.64 -29.53
N PHE A 471 8.85 -4.24 -28.57
CA PHE A 471 8.34 -5.16 -27.56
C PHE A 471 7.50 -6.24 -28.25
N ALA A 472 8.06 -7.44 -28.34
CA ALA A 472 7.43 -8.58 -29.02
C ALA A 472 6.41 -9.32 -28.14
N GLY A 473 6.30 -8.97 -26.86
CA GLY A 473 5.33 -9.54 -25.93
C GLY A 473 3.92 -9.01 -26.14
N ASN A 474 2.94 -9.71 -25.56
CA ASN A 474 1.57 -9.22 -25.53
C ASN A 474 1.46 -7.96 -24.67
N VAL A 475 0.96 -6.87 -25.26
CA VAL A 475 0.74 -5.59 -24.57
C VAL A 475 -0.30 -5.79 -23.46
N VAL A 476 -0.06 -5.15 -22.33
CA VAL A 476 -0.94 -5.14 -21.15
C VAL A 476 -1.96 -3.99 -21.29
N ASP A 477 -3.22 -4.24 -20.93
CA ASP A 477 -4.31 -3.25 -21.00
C ASP A 477 -4.31 -2.29 -19.81
N PHE A 478 -4.00 -2.83 -18.61
CA PHE A 478 -3.98 -2.09 -17.34
C PHE A 478 -2.77 -2.48 -16.49
N VAL A 479 -2.07 -1.48 -15.96
CA VAL A 479 -0.89 -1.61 -15.11
C VAL A 479 -1.13 -0.88 -13.78
N TYR A 480 -1.07 -1.64 -12.70
CA TYR A 480 -1.20 -1.17 -11.31
C TYR A 480 0.17 -1.28 -10.66
N ILE A 481 0.71 -0.16 -10.17
CA ILE A 481 2.06 -0.08 -9.59
C ILE A 481 1.92 0.40 -8.16
N ASP A 482 2.17 -0.50 -7.22
CA ASP A 482 2.19 -0.23 -5.78
C ASP A 482 3.63 -0.02 -5.31
N GLU A 483 3.79 0.70 -4.19
CA GLU A 483 5.10 1.03 -3.60
C GLU A 483 6.05 1.77 -4.56
N VAL A 484 5.53 2.72 -5.35
CA VAL A 484 6.35 3.49 -6.33
C VAL A 484 7.52 4.24 -5.71
N GLN A 485 7.46 4.53 -4.40
CA GLN A 485 8.56 5.16 -3.67
C GLN A 485 9.79 4.26 -3.51
N ASP A 486 9.64 2.95 -3.74
CA ASP A 486 10.73 1.98 -3.73
C ASP A 486 11.29 1.72 -5.15
N LEU A 487 10.94 2.57 -6.13
CA LEU A 487 11.42 2.48 -7.51
C LEU A 487 12.08 3.79 -7.95
N THR A 488 13.15 3.69 -8.75
CA THR A 488 13.75 4.86 -9.40
C THR A 488 12.89 5.34 -10.58
N MET A 489 13.04 6.60 -10.98
CA MET A 489 12.27 7.14 -12.12
C MET A 489 12.52 6.37 -13.41
N ARG A 490 13.76 5.93 -13.65
CA ARG A 490 14.11 5.06 -14.77
C ARG A 490 13.43 3.69 -14.69
N GLN A 491 13.32 3.11 -13.50
CA GLN A 491 12.56 1.86 -13.32
C GLN A 491 11.08 2.04 -13.63
N ILE A 492 10.49 3.14 -13.17
CA ILE A 492 9.08 3.47 -13.46
C ILE A 492 8.86 3.72 -14.96
N SER A 493 9.84 4.28 -15.68
CA SER A 493 9.66 4.55 -17.11
C SER A 493 9.68 3.29 -17.99
N LEU A 494 10.17 2.14 -17.51
CA LEU A 494 10.05 0.85 -18.22
C LEU A 494 8.59 0.47 -18.51
N PHE A 495 7.66 0.90 -17.66
CA PHE A 495 6.24 0.58 -17.82
C PHE A 495 5.62 1.15 -19.10
N LYS A 496 6.25 2.17 -19.73
CA LYS A 496 5.79 2.76 -20.99
C LYS A 496 5.84 1.79 -22.17
N TYR A 497 6.73 0.80 -22.12
CA TYR A 497 6.90 -0.16 -23.22
C TYR A 497 5.89 -1.31 -23.20
N ILE A 498 5.24 -1.56 -22.06
CA ILE A 498 4.36 -2.73 -21.88
C ILE A 498 2.88 -2.43 -21.94
N CYS A 499 2.47 -1.15 -21.88
CA CYS A 499 1.07 -0.74 -21.91
C CYS A 499 0.88 0.47 -22.84
N ARG A 500 0.00 0.33 -23.83
CA ARG A 500 -0.33 1.39 -24.80
C ARG A 500 -1.47 2.30 -24.33
N ASN A 501 -2.27 1.85 -23.37
CA ASN A 501 -3.39 2.61 -22.81
C ASN A 501 -2.88 3.67 -21.82
N ILE A 502 -2.33 4.77 -22.34
CA ILE A 502 -1.77 5.84 -21.50
C ILE A 502 -2.88 6.62 -20.80
N ASP A 503 -4.03 6.83 -21.45
CA ASP A 503 -5.10 7.66 -20.91
C ASP A 503 -5.79 7.07 -19.69
N GLY A 504 -5.97 5.75 -19.62
CA GLY A 504 -6.69 5.06 -18.53
C GLY A 504 -6.00 3.84 -17.94
N GLY A 505 -4.89 3.39 -18.53
CA GLY A 505 -4.27 2.10 -18.22
C GLY A 505 -3.37 2.10 -17.00
N PHE A 506 -2.93 3.25 -16.47
CA PHE A 506 -1.94 3.28 -15.39
C PHE A 506 -2.53 3.71 -14.04
N VAL A 507 -2.14 3.03 -12.98
CA VAL A 507 -2.43 3.43 -11.60
C VAL A 507 -1.14 3.38 -10.79
N PHE A 508 -0.66 4.55 -10.35
CA PHE A 508 0.55 4.68 -9.53
C PHE A 508 0.16 4.95 -8.08
N SER A 509 0.73 4.18 -7.15
CA SER A 509 0.48 4.34 -5.72
C SER A 509 1.74 4.31 -4.89
N GLY A 510 1.87 5.22 -3.93
CA GLY A 510 3.01 5.24 -3.01
C GLY A 510 2.86 6.13 -1.79
N ASP A 511 3.94 6.17 -1.02
CA ASP A 511 4.09 6.92 0.24
C ASP A 511 5.50 7.54 0.34
N THR A 512 5.59 8.86 0.28
CA THR A 512 6.87 9.59 0.33
C THR A 512 7.59 9.53 1.68
N ALA A 513 6.90 9.21 2.77
CA ALA A 513 7.51 9.05 4.10
C ALA A 513 8.02 7.62 4.32
N GLN A 514 7.70 6.69 3.42
CA GLN A 514 8.17 5.30 3.46
C GLN A 514 9.28 4.99 2.44
N THR A 515 9.98 6.02 1.95
CA THR A 515 11.19 5.89 1.11
C THR A 515 12.37 5.38 1.95
N ILE A 516 12.28 4.14 2.44
CA ILE A 516 13.32 3.51 3.25
C ILE A 516 14.28 2.66 2.41
N ALA A 517 13.95 2.41 1.14
CA ALA A 517 14.78 1.67 0.21
C ALA A 517 16.12 2.37 -0.03
N ARG A 518 17.22 1.65 0.20
CA ARG A 518 18.58 2.18 0.02
C ARG A 518 18.85 2.42 -1.46
N GLY A 519 19.43 3.58 -1.77
CA GLY A 519 19.75 3.96 -3.15
C GLY A 519 18.65 4.72 -3.87
N ILE A 520 17.52 4.98 -3.21
CA ILE A 520 16.34 5.61 -3.83
C ILE A 520 16.16 7.03 -3.31
N ASP A 521 16.08 8.00 -4.23
CA ASP A 521 15.60 9.36 -3.96
C ASP A 521 14.28 9.54 -4.72
N PHE A 522 13.21 9.76 -3.98
CA PHE A 522 11.84 9.70 -4.50
C PHE A 522 11.02 10.89 -4.04
N ARG A 523 10.32 11.50 -5.01
CA ARG A 523 9.23 12.44 -4.77
C ARG A 523 8.06 12.07 -5.65
N PHE A 524 6.85 12.18 -5.11
CA PHE A 524 5.68 11.74 -5.85
C PHE A 524 5.37 12.67 -7.03
N GLU A 525 5.65 13.97 -6.89
CA GLU A 525 5.54 14.96 -7.98
C GLU A 525 6.40 14.61 -9.21
N ASP A 526 7.56 13.96 -8.99
CA ASP A 526 8.47 13.58 -10.08
C ASP A 526 7.85 12.50 -10.97
N ILE A 527 6.99 11.62 -10.44
CA ILE A 527 6.23 10.65 -11.26
C ILE A 527 5.32 11.36 -12.25
N ARG A 528 4.65 12.44 -11.83
CA ARG A 528 3.74 13.18 -12.72
C ARG A 528 4.51 13.86 -13.85
N SER A 529 5.67 14.41 -13.51
CA SER A 529 6.60 14.99 -14.48
C SER A 529 7.14 13.93 -15.45
N LEU A 530 7.49 12.76 -14.93
CA LEU A 530 7.92 11.60 -15.71
C LEU A 530 6.82 11.15 -16.68
N PHE A 531 5.60 10.96 -16.18
CA PHE A 531 4.46 10.52 -16.97
C PHE A 531 4.17 11.49 -18.13
N TYR A 532 4.24 12.79 -17.85
CA TYR A 532 4.08 13.80 -18.90
C TYR A 532 5.16 13.71 -19.98
N LYS A 533 6.44 13.59 -19.58
CA LYS A 533 7.57 13.61 -20.50
C LYS A 533 7.71 12.31 -21.30
N GLU A 534 7.68 11.17 -20.63
CA GLU A 534 8.03 9.88 -21.23
C GLU A 534 6.83 9.07 -21.71
N PHE A 535 5.64 9.28 -21.14
CA PHE A 535 4.45 8.51 -21.53
C PHE A 535 3.59 9.29 -22.51
N LEU A 536 3.37 10.59 -22.28
CA LEU A 536 2.49 11.42 -23.14
C LEU A 536 3.21 12.07 -24.31
N ILE A 537 4.42 12.61 -24.13
CA ILE A 537 5.13 13.30 -25.22
C ILE A 537 5.78 12.29 -26.18
N ASP A 538 6.50 11.30 -25.67
CA ASP A 538 7.15 10.28 -26.51
C ASP A 538 6.16 9.44 -27.33
N SER A 539 4.90 9.32 -26.89
CA SER A 539 3.85 8.60 -27.63
C SER A 539 3.25 9.40 -28.79
N MET A 540 3.53 10.70 -28.89
CA MET A 540 2.97 11.60 -29.90
C MET A 540 3.91 11.67 -31.11
N GLU A 541 3.71 10.77 -32.07
CA GLU A 541 4.28 10.93 -33.41
C GLU A 541 3.56 12.08 -34.14
N GLY A 542 4.00 13.34 -33.93
CA GLY A 542 3.52 14.47 -34.74
C GLY A 542 3.83 15.87 -34.18
N PRO A 543 4.48 16.77 -34.95
CA PRO A 543 4.76 18.13 -34.52
C PRO A 543 3.51 19.02 -34.69
N GLY A 544 2.57 18.98 -33.73
CA GLY A 544 1.38 19.84 -33.87
C GLY A 544 0.42 19.96 -32.68
N ILE A 545 0.39 19.01 -31.75
CA ILE A 545 -0.64 19.03 -30.69
C ILE A 545 -0.05 19.65 -29.42
N ARG A 546 -0.15 20.99 -29.29
CA ARG A 546 0.07 21.66 -27.99
C ARG A 546 -1.12 21.37 -27.08
N MET A 547 -1.00 20.37 -26.22
CA MET A 547 -1.95 20.19 -25.12
C MET A 547 -1.75 21.27 -24.06
N GLY A 548 -2.85 21.88 -23.62
CA GLY A 548 -2.86 22.78 -22.48
C GLY A 548 -2.48 22.04 -21.18
N LYS A 549 -2.06 22.80 -20.17
CA LYS A 549 -1.64 22.35 -18.81
C LYS A 549 -2.67 21.49 -18.02
N GLY A 550 -3.75 21.01 -18.63
CA GLY A 550 -4.85 20.24 -18.02
C GLY A 550 -4.91 18.75 -18.38
N CYS A 551 -3.92 18.20 -19.11
CA CYS A 551 -3.98 16.79 -19.53
C CYS A 551 -3.61 15.78 -18.41
N LEU A 552 -2.80 16.18 -17.42
CA LEU A 552 -2.38 15.30 -16.33
C LEU A 552 -3.52 15.04 -15.35
N SER A 553 -3.72 13.77 -14.98
CA SER A 553 -4.69 13.41 -13.96
C SER A 553 -4.40 14.08 -12.62
N LYS A 554 -5.49 14.28 -11.85
CA LYS A 554 -5.45 14.72 -10.46
C LYS A 554 -4.72 13.67 -9.61
N THR A 555 -3.99 14.14 -8.61
CA THR A 555 -3.46 13.31 -7.52
C THR A 555 -4.54 13.16 -6.45
N PHE A 556 -4.80 11.92 -6.05
CA PHE A 556 -5.70 11.61 -4.95
C PHE A 556 -4.89 11.37 -3.68
N HIS A 557 -5.33 11.98 -2.57
CA HIS A 557 -4.65 11.95 -1.28
C HIS A 557 -5.49 11.17 -0.27
N LEU A 558 -5.03 10.00 0.16
CA LEU A 558 -5.73 9.17 1.15
C LEU A 558 -5.18 9.45 2.56
N SER A 559 -6.03 9.97 3.46
CA SER A 559 -5.67 10.36 4.84
C SER A 559 -6.29 9.49 5.93
N GLN A 560 -7.37 8.76 5.63
CA GLN A 560 -8.04 7.87 6.57
C GLN A 560 -7.20 6.60 6.77
N ASN A 561 -6.77 6.31 7.99
CA ASN A 561 -6.01 5.11 8.33
C ASN A 561 -6.96 4.01 8.86
N PHE A 562 -6.85 2.80 8.30
CA PHE A 562 -7.67 1.65 8.67
C PHE A 562 -6.89 0.58 9.46
N ARG A 563 -5.63 0.84 9.82
CA ARG A 563 -4.75 -0.15 10.48
C ARG A 563 -4.29 0.31 11.86
N THR A 564 -4.12 1.61 12.04
CA THR A 564 -3.49 2.20 13.22
C THR A 564 -4.45 3.15 13.93
N HIS A 565 -4.48 3.10 15.26
CA HIS A 565 -5.30 3.99 16.09
C HIS A 565 -4.67 5.38 16.25
N ALA A 566 -5.50 6.37 16.62
CA ALA A 566 -5.13 7.77 16.66
C ALA A 566 -3.91 8.09 17.57
N GLY A 567 -3.73 7.37 18.67
CA GLY A 567 -2.59 7.54 19.58
C GLY A 567 -1.22 7.37 18.91
N ILE A 568 -1.03 6.27 18.16
CA ILE A 568 0.21 6.05 17.38
C ILE A 568 0.31 7.05 16.23
N LEU A 569 -0.80 7.37 15.55
CA LEU A 569 -0.80 8.33 14.44
C LEU A 569 -0.36 9.73 14.87
N LYS A 570 -0.72 10.18 16.09
CA LYS A 570 -0.25 11.45 16.63
C LYS A 570 1.28 11.48 16.78
N LEU A 571 1.87 10.39 17.28
CA LEU A 571 3.34 10.27 17.36
C LEU A 571 3.98 10.18 15.97
N ALA A 572 3.36 9.46 15.03
CA ALA A 572 3.83 9.43 13.65
C ALA A 572 3.81 10.84 13.05
N GLN A 573 2.72 11.59 13.22
CA GLN A 573 2.57 12.95 12.74
C GLN A 573 3.66 13.88 13.31
N SER A 574 4.01 13.78 14.59
CA SER A 574 5.09 14.62 15.14
C SER A 574 6.45 14.35 14.48
N ASN A 575 6.70 13.11 14.03
CA ASN A 575 7.90 12.80 13.24
C ASN A 575 7.80 13.36 11.83
N ILE A 576 6.61 13.29 11.20
CA ILE A 576 6.37 13.88 9.88
C ILE A 576 6.52 15.41 9.91
N ASP A 577 6.09 16.09 10.97
CA ASP A 577 6.22 17.54 11.11
C ASP A 577 7.70 17.97 11.16
N LEU A 578 8.55 17.20 11.85
CA LEU A 578 10.00 17.40 11.82
C LEU A 578 10.55 17.23 10.39
N LEU A 579 10.07 16.23 9.66
CA LEU A 579 10.47 16.01 8.28
C LEU A 579 10.04 17.16 7.36
N TYR A 580 8.82 17.69 7.51
CA TYR A 580 8.38 18.87 6.78
C TYR A 580 9.21 20.12 7.11
N ASN A 581 9.63 20.27 8.36
CA ASN A 581 10.44 21.42 8.78
C ASN A 581 11.88 21.34 8.23
N PHE A 582 12.55 20.20 8.39
CA PHE A 582 13.96 20.05 8.02
C PHE A 582 14.18 19.67 6.55
N PHE A 583 13.22 19.00 5.93
CA PHE A 583 13.31 18.48 4.56
C PHE A 583 12.05 18.81 3.72
N PRO A 584 11.60 20.08 3.66
CA PRO A 584 10.34 20.47 3.01
C PRO A 584 10.28 20.15 1.51
N LEU A 585 11.43 20.02 0.85
CA LEU A 585 11.51 19.73 -0.59
C LEU A 585 11.65 18.24 -0.91
N SER A 586 11.85 17.40 0.11
CA SER A 586 12.07 15.95 -0.05
C SER A 586 10.82 15.12 0.18
N ILE A 587 9.80 15.67 0.84
CA ILE A 587 8.57 14.94 1.18
C ILE A 587 7.36 15.76 0.77
N ASP A 588 6.45 15.13 0.04
CA ASP A 588 5.17 15.74 -0.32
C ASP A 588 4.31 16.00 0.95
N ALA A 589 3.81 17.23 1.06
CA ALA A 589 2.96 17.65 2.15
C ALA A 589 1.56 17.02 2.03
N LEU A 590 1.22 16.20 3.02
CA LEU A 590 -0.09 15.57 3.18
C LEU A 590 -0.80 16.14 4.41
N SER A 591 -2.13 16.17 4.35
CA SER A 591 -2.95 16.39 5.55
C SER A 591 -2.65 15.30 6.59
N PRO A 592 -2.71 15.62 7.89
CA PRO A 592 -2.54 14.63 8.94
C PRO A 592 -3.45 13.42 8.78
N GLU A 593 -2.94 12.25 9.12
CA GLU A 593 -3.72 11.01 9.09
C GLU A 593 -4.80 11.02 10.18
N THR A 594 -5.98 10.51 9.85
CA THR A 594 -7.10 10.37 10.77
C THR A 594 -7.43 8.91 10.95
N SER A 595 -7.84 8.51 12.16
CA SER A 595 -8.33 7.16 12.45
C SER A 595 -9.67 7.24 13.14
N PHE A 596 -10.55 6.29 12.83
CA PHE A 596 -11.79 6.09 13.55
C PHE A 596 -11.59 5.38 14.90
N ILE A 597 -10.39 4.85 15.14
CA ILE A 597 -10.07 4.13 16.37
C ILE A 597 -9.28 5.05 17.29
N CYS A 598 -9.74 5.16 18.52
CA CYS A 598 -9.00 5.80 19.59
C CYS A 598 -8.13 4.77 20.30
N GLY A 599 -6.94 5.18 20.71
CA GLY A 599 -6.03 4.34 21.45
C GLY A 599 -4.93 5.16 22.09
N GLU A 600 -4.26 4.55 23.07
CA GLU A 600 -3.31 5.23 23.95
C GLU A 600 -2.05 5.71 23.23
N ALA A 601 -1.33 6.66 23.82
CA ALA A 601 -0.03 7.06 23.31
C ALA A 601 1.01 5.95 23.57
N PRO A 602 2.00 5.74 22.69
CA PRO A 602 3.08 4.79 22.94
C PRO A 602 3.82 5.08 24.25
N ILE A 603 4.16 4.03 24.98
CA ILE A 603 4.80 4.12 26.30
C ILE A 603 6.32 3.93 26.15
N LEU A 604 7.09 4.82 26.78
CA LEU A 604 8.53 4.65 26.91
C LEU A 604 8.83 3.81 28.16
N LEU A 605 9.53 2.69 27.97
CA LEU A 605 9.97 1.81 29.05
C LEU A 605 11.45 2.10 29.37
N GLU A 606 11.71 2.62 30.56
CA GLU A 606 13.07 2.87 31.07
C GLU A 606 13.44 1.77 32.09
N SER A 607 14.68 1.28 32.02
CA SER A 607 15.22 0.30 32.97
C SER A 607 15.88 1.05 34.14
N GLU A 608 15.48 0.76 35.38
CA GLU A 608 15.93 1.48 36.57
C GLU A 608 17.44 1.30 36.88
N ASN A 609 18.10 0.26 36.34
CA ASN A 609 19.45 -0.16 36.76
C ASN A 609 20.50 -0.28 35.64
N ASP A 610 20.32 0.36 34.47
CA ASP A 610 21.13 0.12 33.26
C ASP A 610 21.15 -1.36 32.79
N GLU A 611 20.36 -2.24 33.42
CA GLU A 611 20.16 -3.62 32.99
C GLU A 611 19.36 -3.62 31.69
N ASN A 612 19.72 -4.52 30.78
CA ASN A 612 19.04 -4.63 29.50
C ASN A 612 17.56 -4.99 29.73
N ALA A 613 16.63 -4.09 29.36
CA ALA A 613 15.20 -4.30 29.52
C ALA A 613 14.71 -5.60 28.85
N ILE A 614 15.39 -6.06 27.80
CA ILE A 614 15.08 -7.37 27.18
C ILE A 614 15.43 -8.53 28.13
N LEU A 615 16.50 -8.43 28.90
CA LEU A 615 16.86 -9.46 29.89
C LEU A 615 15.90 -9.48 31.09
N SER A 616 15.34 -8.34 31.50
CA SER A 616 14.33 -8.35 32.56
C SER A 616 13.00 -8.94 32.06
N ILE A 617 12.62 -8.67 30.80
CA ILE A 617 11.39 -9.20 30.19
C ILE A 617 11.53 -10.70 29.84
N PHE A 618 12.67 -11.14 29.30
CA PHE A 618 12.85 -12.50 28.74
C PHE A 618 13.89 -13.37 29.46
N GLY A 619 14.67 -12.83 30.40
CA GLY A 619 15.84 -13.48 31.00
C GLY A 619 15.61 -14.22 32.33
N ASN A 620 14.54 -13.93 33.09
CA ASN A 620 14.30 -14.57 34.38
C ASN A 620 13.45 -15.84 34.27
N ARG A 621 14.10 -17.02 34.30
CA ARG A 621 13.42 -18.34 34.28
C ARG A 621 13.44 -19.12 35.59
N ASP A 622 14.01 -18.61 36.68
CA ASP A 622 14.16 -19.44 37.90
C ASP A 622 13.08 -19.23 38.97
N VAL A 623 12.01 -18.47 38.72
CA VAL A 623 10.90 -18.37 39.70
C VAL A 623 9.55 -18.54 39.03
N SER A 624 8.82 -19.54 39.50
CA SER A 624 7.47 -19.97 39.11
C SER A 624 6.53 -18.86 38.62
N GLY A 625 6.31 -18.81 37.31
CA GLY A 625 5.23 -18.06 36.68
C GLY A 625 5.21 -18.38 35.19
N ASN A 626 4.06 -18.82 34.67
CA ASN A 626 3.85 -19.13 33.25
C ASN A 626 4.05 -17.87 32.38
N PHE A 627 5.29 -17.54 32.00
CA PHE A 627 5.53 -16.57 30.94
C PHE A 627 5.40 -17.29 29.59
N VAL A 628 4.26 -17.11 28.95
CA VAL A 628 4.05 -17.49 27.55
C VAL A 628 4.85 -16.47 26.74
N GLY A 629 5.82 -16.93 25.95
CA GLY A 629 6.62 -16.04 25.08
C GLY A 629 5.74 -15.19 24.16
N PHE A 630 6.35 -14.21 23.49
CA PHE A 630 5.63 -13.37 22.55
C PHE A 630 4.97 -14.25 21.47
N GLY A 631 3.67 -14.04 21.27
CA GLY A 631 2.89 -14.75 20.26
C GLY A 631 3.19 -14.27 18.84
N ALA A 632 2.58 -14.91 17.84
CA ALA A 632 2.75 -14.55 16.42
C ALA A 632 2.28 -13.11 16.08
N GLU A 633 1.49 -12.47 16.96
CA GLU A 633 0.96 -11.12 16.78
C GLU A 633 1.81 -10.03 17.46
N GLN A 634 2.97 -10.40 18.02
CA GLN A 634 3.84 -9.51 18.77
C GLN A 634 5.26 -9.51 18.16
N VAL A 635 5.87 -8.34 18.02
CA VAL A 635 7.18 -8.20 17.37
C VAL A 635 8.12 -7.27 18.14
N ILE A 636 9.40 -7.58 18.09
CA ILE A 636 10.49 -6.70 18.51
C ILE A 636 11.13 -6.09 17.26
N LEU A 637 11.09 -4.77 17.15
CA LEU A 637 11.72 -4.03 16.07
C LEU A 637 13.06 -3.46 16.50
N VAL A 638 14.07 -3.67 15.67
CA VAL A 638 15.44 -3.19 15.86
C VAL A 638 15.94 -2.39 14.64
N ARG A 639 17.04 -1.67 14.81
CA ARG A 639 17.58 -0.77 13.78
C ARG A 639 18.21 -1.49 12.59
N ASP A 640 19.06 -2.46 12.87
CA ASP A 640 19.99 -3.07 11.91
C ASP A 640 20.16 -4.58 12.17
N ASP A 641 20.78 -5.27 11.20
CA ASP A 641 20.99 -6.72 11.25
C ASP A 641 21.87 -7.16 12.42
N ASP A 642 22.86 -6.34 12.80
CA ASP A 642 23.75 -6.63 13.93
C ASP A 642 22.95 -6.64 15.25
N SER A 643 22.15 -5.61 15.47
CA SER A 643 21.23 -5.52 16.61
C SER A 643 20.20 -6.64 16.59
N ARG A 644 19.70 -7.03 15.41
CA ARG A 644 18.76 -8.16 15.28
C ARG A 644 19.39 -9.46 15.74
N ASN A 645 20.63 -9.74 15.32
CA ASN A 645 21.34 -10.95 15.71
C ASN A 645 21.63 -10.98 17.21
N GLU A 646 22.05 -9.84 17.79
CA GLU A 646 22.27 -9.70 19.23
C GLU A 646 20.98 -9.96 20.02
N VAL A 647 19.90 -9.26 19.69
CA VAL A 647 18.62 -9.38 20.40
C VAL A 647 18.01 -10.77 20.22
N SER A 648 18.11 -11.36 19.03
CA SER A 648 17.64 -12.73 18.78
C SER A 648 18.34 -13.75 19.69
N ASN A 649 19.64 -13.57 19.96
CA ASN A 649 20.40 -14.40 20.89
C ASN A 649 19.95 -14.20 22.35
N LEU A 650 19.59 -12.97 22.73
CA LEU A 650 19.10 -12.67 24.09
C LEU A 650 17.70 -13.26 24.34
N VAL A 651 16.80 -13.14 23.36
CA VAL A 651 15.41 -13.59 23.45
C VAL A 651 15.27 -15.11 23.26
N ARG A 652 16.28 -15.77 22.67
CA ARG A 652 16.35 -17.25 22.50
C ARG A 652 15.11 -17.85 21.84
N GLY A 653 14.60 -17.18 20.80
CA GLY A 653 13.44 -17.64 20.02
C GLY A 653 12.08 -17.48 20.70
N GLN A 654 11.99 -16.73 21.80
CA GLN A 654 10.72 -16.45 22.50
C GLN A 654 9.91 -15.30 21.88
N ALA A 655 10.48 -14.56 20.94
CA ALA A 655 9.80 -13.48 20.21
C ALA A 655 10.34 -13.36 18.79
N LEU A 656 9.51 -12.83 17.90
CA LEU A 656 9.90 -12.46 16.55
C LEU A 656 10.70 -11.14 16.59
N VAL A 657 11.91 -11.14 16.05
CA VAL A 657 12.78 -9.96 15.97
C VAL A 657 13.01 -9.58 14.52
N LEU A 658 12.61 -8.37 14.12
CA LEU A 658 12.73 -7.89 12.74
C LEU A 658 13.42 -6.52 12.68
N THR A 659 14.10 -6.25 11.58
CA THR A 659 14.52 -4.88 11.25
C THR A 659 13.35 -4.06 10.69
N ILE A 660 13.47 -2.74 10.66
CA ILE A 660 12.45 -1.84 10.06
C ILE A 660 12.21 -2.15 8.57
N VAL A 661 13.25 -2.58 7.85
CA VAL A 661 13.12 -2.94 6.43
C VAL A 661 12.32 -4.24 6.27
N GLU A 662 12.54 -5.22 7.14
CA GLU A 662 11.85 -6.51 7.10
C GLU A 662 10.40 -6.46 7.58
N CYS A 663 10.10 -5.51 8.48
CA CYS A 663 8.75 -5.31 9.00
C CYS A 663 7.86 -4.51 8.04
N LYS A 664 8.42 -3.91 6.98
CA LYS A 664 7.64 -3.12 6.02
C LYS A 664 6.54 -3.99 5.39
N GLY A 665 5.30 -3.50 5.48
CA GLY A 665 4.12 -4.20 4.98
C GLY A 665 3.59 -5.31 5.89
N LEU A 666 4.13 -5.47 7.11
CA LEU A 666 3.58 -6.35 8.14
C LEU A 666 2.78 -5.57 9.17
N GLU A 667 1.89 -6.27 9.85
CA GLU A 667 0.98 -5.74 10.87
C GLU A 667 1.05 -6.63 12.10
N PHE A 668 1.10 -6.01 13.28
CA PHE A 668 1.21 -6.68 14.57
C PHE A 668 0.28 -5.98 15.57
N GLN A 669 -0.27 -6.73 16.53
CA GLN A 669 -1.08 -6.14 17.60
C GLN A 669 -0.19 -5.38 18.59
N ASP A 670 0.95 -5.96 18.98
CA ASP A 670 1.90 -5.34 19.89
C ASP A 670 3.28 -5.20 19.25
N VAL A 671 3.89 -4.02 19.39
CA VAL A 671 5.20 -3.69 18.81
C VAL A 671 6.11 -3.13 19.89
N LEU A 672 7.24 -3.80 20.14
CA LEU A 672 8.31 -3.31 21.00
C LEU A 672 9.45 -2.76 20.15
N LEU A 673 9.65 -1.43 20.15
CA LEU A 673 10.80 -0.81 19.51
C LEU A 673 11.99 -0.81 20.47
N TYR A 674 12.99 -1.65 20.21
CA TYR A 674 14.11 -1.83 21.13
C TYR A 674 15.35 -1.05 20.70
N ASN A 675 15.83 -0.17 21.60
CA ASN A 675 17.09 0.59 21.52
C ASN A 675 17.39 1.17 20.11
N PHE A 676 16.37 1.61 19.40
CA PHE A 676 16.47 1.91 17.96
C PHE A 676 17.44 3.06 17.64
N PHE A 677 17.59 4.02 18.56
CA PHE A 677 18.47 5.16 18.39
C PHE A 677 19.88 4.94 18.94
N GLY A 678 20.10 3.91 19.77
CA GLY A 678 21.37 3.66 20.43
C GLY A 678 22.52 3.40 19.46
N THR A 679 22.26 2.61 18.40
CA THR A 679 23.25 2.29 17.35
C THR A 679 23.28 3.31 16.20
N SER A 680 22.63 4.47 16.35
CA SER A 680 22.54 5.45 15.26
C SER A 680 23.92 6.03 14.88
N PRO A 681 24.32 5.97 13.60
CA PRO A 681 25.60 6.51 13.15
C PRO A 681 25.66 8.04 13.19
N LEU A 682 24.50 8.71 13.33
CA LEU A 682 24.38 10.16 13.28
C LEU A 682 24.94 10.87 14.53
N LYS A 683 25.15 10.15 15.64
CA LYS A 683 25.81 10.63 16.88
C LYS A 683 25.46 12.07 17.25
N SER A 684 26.38 13.02 17.03
CA SER A 684 26.23 14.44 17.40
C SER A 684 25.22 15.22 16.57
N GLN A 685 24.79 14.71 15.41
CA GLN A 685 23.84 15.39 14.52
C GLN A 685 22.43 15.45 15.12
N TRP A 686 22.09 14.54 16.05
CA TRP A 686 20.83 14.60 16.79
C TRP A 686 20.61 15.91 17.54
N ARG A 687 21.68 16.67 17.84
CA ARG A 687 21.61 18.02 18.45
C ARG A 687 20.76 19.01 17.65
N LEU A 688 20.62 18.83 16.33
CA LEU A 688 19.76 19.68 15.50
C LEU A 688 18.28 19.56 15.92
N ILE A 689 17.82 18.35 16.21
CA ILE A 689 16.44 18.11 16.66
C ILE A 689 16.23 18.74 18.04
N TYR A 690 17.17 18.56 18.97
CA TYR A 690 17.09 19.21 20.28
C TYR A 690 17.09 20.74 20.20
N GLY A 691 17.84 21.32 19.25
CA GLY A 691 17.80 22.76 18.96
C GLY A 691 16.40 23.22 18.56
N TYR A 692 15.78 22.51 17.62
CA TYR A 692 14.40 22.77 17.21
C TYR A 692 13.40 22.59 18.36
N MET A 693 13.52 21.53 19.15
CA MET A 693 12.64 21.32 20.32
C MET A 693 12.75 22.48 21.33
N LYS A 694 13.95 23.04 21.52
CA LYS A 694 14.16 24.22 22.36
C LYS A 694 13.50 25.46 21.78
N GLU A 695 13.62 25.69 20.47
CA GLU A 695 12.98 26.83 19.77
C GLU A 695 11.45 26.76 19.86
N GLN A 696 10.88 25.55 19.78
CA GLN A 696 9.44 25.31 19.91
C GLN A 696 8.96 25.19 21.36
N ALA A 697 9.82 25.45 22.36
CA ALA A 697 9.52 25.33 23.78
C ALA A 697 8.95 23.96 24.21
N LEU A 698 9.41 22.87 23.57
CA LEU A 698 8.98 21.49 23.82
C LEU A 698 9.80 20.78 24.92
N LEU A 699 10.83 21.45 25.47
CA LEU A 699 11.69 20.89 26.51
C LEU A 699 11.38 21.52 27.86
N ASP A 700 11.09 20.69 28.87
CA ASP A 700 11.07 21.12 30.25
C ASP A 700 12.50 21.39 30.73
N ASN A 701 12.70 22.46 31.52
CA ASN A 701 14.00 22.91 32.02
C ASN A 701 14.80 21.83 32.81
N SER A 702 14.16 20.71 33.17
CA SER A 702 14.75 19.56 33.90
C SER A 702 15.33 18.46 32.98
N SER A 703 15.07 18.47 31.67
CA SER A 703 15.34 17.35 30.76
C SER A 703 16.60 17.51 29.88
N MET A 704 17.52 18.43 30.24
CA MET A 704 18.76 18.70 29.49
C MET A 704 19.86 17.64 29.65
N VAL A 705 19.52 16.36 29.75
CA VAL A 705 20.54 15.30 29.67
C VAL A 705 20.60 14.82 28.22
N PHE A 706 21.64 15.24 27.51
CA PHE A 706 21.95 14.67 26.20
C PHE A 706 22.01 13.15 26.32
N PRO A 707 21.31 12.37 25.48
CA PRO A 707 21.56 10.94 25.43
C PRO A 707 23.03 10.76 25.10
N LYS A 708 23.77 10.13 26.00
CA LYS A 708 25.11 9.64 25.68
C LYS A 708 24.91 8.43 24.79
N PHE A 709 24.82 8.65 23.49
CA PHE A 709 25.01 7.59 22.50
C PHE A 709 26.43 7.06 22.72
N ARG A 710 26.55 5.87 23.33
CA ARG A 710 27.84 5.22 23.60
C ARG A 710 28.50 4.80 22.30
#